data_AF-W5N1Z1-F1
#
_entry.id   AF-W5N1Z1-F1
#
_cell.length_a   1.000
_cell.length_b   1.000
_cell.length_c   1.000
_cell.angle_alpha   90.00
_cell.angle_beta   90.00
_cell.angle_gamma   90.00
#
_symmetry.space_group_name_H-M   'P 1'
#
loop_
_entity.id
_entity.type
_entity.pdbx_description
1 polymer ?
#
loop_
_entity_poly.entity_id
_entity_poly.type
_entity_poly.pdbx_seq_one_letter_code
_entity_poly.pdbx_strand_id
1 'polypeptide(L)'
;MAAKQGDRGRILLLEEEVKNLTEELVQCQADKEFVWSLWKRLQVANPDLTQAVSLVVEREKQKAEAKDRKVLEILQVKDNKIQELEQKVTGQQQEINNLLQRKIAVDEEKGLMKKDLTALRQKLEDKSQEHKDFKERAKKKEEEQRRVVRNLEEGKEGLNTRCSDLLSDLEKLQKQAAQWKQEKSGIDSKVKVLEDDVKEYRKQVEEMHNKCNDLAAQLSFKETELVQKEADVTRLRKELQELQNLYKQSTEHAAQQAEIIQQLEGLNLDTQKVLRNQEDAHTTETISCQRLYNDLSMRYEALKTSEMQLRQSHIALTAQLHQKEQHISHLQARLQQVQFALPKFSPASNDEHQHVSIGELESLVAAQRAELNQLREELETANAKLVALNPVSRDGQDSRTLRDERRRKDPPVKRSRSLSPMNCAGVAEEKMRLRIAESKIRNLEELVKLKTQESEELKKAHDKRHQRLRLIQTNYRTVKEQLKEMESMLGKTRGGSRSLRAEPWQLRQENSDAVWNELAYFKREHKKLLTEKNDRANLEEELDVLRVHSALDKATVQELRVCLQHEHHELLFRLEEDGGVKSSTPKKEDKDRMEQSLQKISHLEKKMRALERETQRLSVANEELTRARDGLQVSLARLRRQGEAREAAVAAQARGEREQLQATVAELEKRVAALRGQVADANELRRERSRLTRQVEELRRERAAARRSGSRAGGSKVKFKAARAKHSLRRRRAFLSQSIKEMSSIFENFNKDDWEDMSRDRNSQETFSFQIVIQSDSSNSIRPAACRFPSRETDDTLSTSKESDVPQDPIPAPQSSHLKHCPFKVLFKSAFLQCALHQCIRQTEGKHKKKKTGAQKRAFSLALQQRIISLQQQIAVLQTGKRAAQNSARELRETNKKITSQLNLLTQRFQISKQVSQKLTSDFAELQQQKEVLEREVEQMKQQQAQTVRATPEQPPLTPGPKEDPPGPSPKHSEMEIKQLQNKLKNASNEIAKHTSASKALRADLQEKEEQIGELQEKVSRTERDINMKRQLIEDLKSRLKLLQENEKTHKDLIEELEKKVKTLSEDASNRKTFIDSLKQRLNVVTKEKNQHDMTCLKLREELEKKNQKVQDLQSRVAESEIALTELEETASQQMHGLALQSGQALEGVQRKLGLANRQLEELVSFIKALATEILRDVQGTKAQLRRRKKKPSATGGLSKESICRAQSIAASILNISEADVEDMLKTDDEQETEEAKIERRKDQDWLDHIANILQQQV
;
A
#
# COMPACT_ATOMS: atom_id res chain seq x y z
N MET A 1 -65.92 -70.83 87.25
CA MET A 1 -66.62 -70.49 88.52
C MET A 1 -68.14 -70.54 88.43
N ALA A 2 -68.79 -70.62 87.25
CA ALA A 2 -70.25 -70.54 87.11
C ALA A 2 -71.06 -71.60 87.90
N ALA A 3 -70.59 -72.85 88.01
CA ALA A 3 -71.34 -73.93 88.65
C ALA A 3 -71.84 -73.59 90.08
N LYS A 4 -70.96 -73.03 90.93
CA LYS A 4 -71.30 -72.66 92.32
C LYS A 4 -72.36 -71.55 92.46
N GLN A 5 -72.70 -70.84 91.39
CA GLN A 5 -73.83 -69.90 91.39
C GLN A 5 -75.15 -70.58 90.99
N GLY A 6 -75.10 -71.58 90.11
CA GLY A 6 -76.26 -72.42 89.77
C GLY A 6 -76.78 -73.19 91.00
N ASP A 7 -75.88 -73.85 91.73
CA ASP A 7 -76.23 -74.58 92.95
C ASP A 7 -76.89 -73.66 93.99
N ARG A 8 -76.36 -72.44 94.18
CA ARG A 8 -76.87 -71.49 95.17
C ARG A 8 -78.23 -70.89 94.78
N GLY A 9 -78.47 -70.66 93.49
CA GLY A 9 -79.80 -70.26 93.00
C GLY A 9 -80.82 -71.39 93.14
N ARG A 10 -80.41 -72.64 92.89
CA ARG A 10 -81.26 -73.82 93.07
C ARG A 10 -81.58 -74.10 94.55
N ILE A 11 -80.62 -73.89 95.45
CA ILE A 11 -80.85 -73.96 96.91
C ILE A 11 -81.86 -72.90 97.34
N LEU A 12 -81.74 -71.65 96.90
CA LEU A 12 -82.70 -70.60 97.25
C LEU A 12 -84.12 -70.90 96.75
N LEU A 13 -84.26 -71.40 95.51
CA LEU A 13 -85.57 -71.84 95.00
C LEU A 13 -86.14 -73.01 95.81
N LEU A 14 -85.33 -73.98 96.21
CA LEU A 14 -85.76 -75.10 97.08
C LEU A 14 -86.09 -74.64 98.51
N GLU A 15 -85.38 -73.64 99.06
CA GLU A 15 -85.71 -73.03 100.36
C GLU A 15 -87.04 -72.26 100.31
N GLU A 16 -87.36 -71.64 99.17
CA GLU A 16 -88.60 -70.90 98.93
C GLU A 16 -89.78 -71.86 98.64
N GLU A 17 -89.57 -72.92 97.87
CA GLU A 17 -90.52 -74.04 97.69
C GLU A 17 -90.82 -74.75 99.03
N VAL A 18 -89.80 -75.06 99.84
CA VAL A 18 -89.98 -75.66 101.17
C VAL A 18 -90.77 -74.74 102.11
N LYS A 19 -90.52 -73.42 102.10
CA LYS A 19 -91.33 -72.46 102.86
C LYS A 19 -92.79 -72.47 102.42
N ASN A 20 -93.06 -72.33 101.12
CA ASN A 20 -94.40 -72.37 100.56
C ASN A 20 -95.14 -73.67 100.97
N LEU A 21 -94.47 -74.82 100.87
CA LEU A 21 -95.03 -76.11 101.30
C LEU A 21 -95.27 -76.18 102.82
N THR A 22 -94.44 -75.57 103.67
CA THR A 22 -94.71 -75.49 105.11
C THR A 22 -95.86 -74.54 105.45
N GLU A 23 -96.05 -73.44 104.72
CA GLU A 23 -97.18 -72.53 104.90
C GLU A 23 -98.49 -73.20 104.44
N GLU A 24 -98.48 -73.92 103.31
CA GLU A 24 -99.61 -74.74 102.86
C GLU A 24 -99.93 -75.87 103.85
N LEU A 25 -98.91 -76.53 104.44
CA LEU A 25 -99.11 -77.54 105.48
C LEU A 25 -99.75 -76.95 106.75
N VAL A 26 -99.28 -75.79 107.22
CA VAL A 26 -99.86 -75.09 108.38
C VAL A 26 -101.30 -74.66 108.10
N GLN A 27 -101.58 -74.17 106.88
CA GLN A 27 -102.94 -73.81 106.48
C GLN A 27 -103.87 -75.04 106.41
N CYS A 28 -103.36 -76.19 105.93
CA CYS A 28 -104.10 -77.46 105.94
C CYS A 28 -104.35 -77.98 107.36
N GLN A 29 -103.40 -77.79 108.29
CA GLN A 29 -103.61 -78.10 109.71
C GLN A 29 -104.68 -77.18 110.33
N ALA A 30 -104.63 -75.88 110.06
CA ALA A 30 -105.63 -74.93 110.53
C ALA A 30 -107.04 -75.25 110.01
N ASP A 31 -107.17 -75.64 108.73
CA ASP A 31 -108.44 -76.06 108.15
C ASP A 31 -108.94 -77.41 108.71
N LYS A 32 -108.03 -78.37 108.97
CA LYS A 32 -108.36 -79.63 109.65
C LYS A 32 -108.93 -79.38 111.05
N GLU A 33 -108.26 -78.57 111.86
CA GLU A 33 -108.74 -78.25 113.21
C GLU A 33 -109.98 -77.36 113.19
N PHE A 34 -110.17 -76.51 112.18
CA PHE A 34 -111.43 -75.80 111.94
C PHE A 34 -112.58 -76.79 111.70
N VAL A 35 -112.44 -77.74 110.77
CA VAL A 35 -113.45 -78.77 110.47
C VAL A 35 -113.77 -79.64 111.69
N TRP A 36 -112.76 -80.05 112.46
CA TRP A 36 -112.95 -80.78 113.73
C TRP A 36 -113.69 -79.91 114.76
N SER A 37 -113.29 -78.66 114.97
CA SER A 37 -113.98 -77.74 115.89
C SER A 37 -115.42 -77.41 115.50
N LEU A 38 -115.76 -77.57 114.21
CA LEU A 38 -117.10 -77.39 113.65
C LEU A 38 -117.94 -78.65 113.83
N TRP A 39 -117.41 -79.83 113.45
CA TRP A 39 -118.07 -81.13 113.64
C TRP A 39 -118.35 -81.39 115.13
N LYS A 40 -117.43 -81.04 116.02
CA LYS A 40 -117.63 -81.17 117.48
C LYS A 40 -118.72 -80.24 118.04
N ARG A 41 -118.94 -79.08 117.41
CA ARG A 41 -120.04 -78.15 117.73
C ARG A 41 -121.38 -78.67 117.22
N LEU A 42 -121.40 -79.26 116.02
CA LEU A 42 -122.57 -79.93 115.43
C LEU A 42 -122.99 -81.20 116.19
N GLN A 43 -122.14 -81.73 117.08
CA GLN A 43 -122.42 -82.95 117.87
C GLN A 43 -123.16 -82.69 119.19
N VAL A 44 -123.43 -81.42 119.56
CA VAL A 44 -124.21 -81.05 120.74
C VAL A 44 -125.70 -80.99 120.37
N ALA A 45 -126.57 -81.45 121.28
CA ALA A 45 -127.96 -81.88 120.98
C ALA A 45 -128.97 -80.82 120.45
N ASN A 46 -128.56 -79.60 120.15
CA ASN A 46 -129.32 -78.59 119.39
C ASN A 46 -128.34 -77.60 118.71
N PRO A 47 -127.84 -77.89 117.49
CA PRO A 47 -126.87 -77.05 116.80
C PRO A 47 -127.53 -76.16 115.72
N ASP A 48 -127.19 -74.87 115.68
CA ASP A 48 -127.59 -73.98 114.58
C ASP A 48 -126.69 -74.22 113.34
N LEU A 49 -127.24 -74.89 112.33
CA LEU A 49 -126.57 -75.12 111.06
C LEU A 49 -126.28 -73.81 110.30
N THR A 50 -127.06 -72.75 110.50
CA THR A 50 -126.96 -71.49 109.76
C THR A 50 -125.63 -70.79 110.03
N GLN A 51 -125.24 -70.72 111.30
CA GLN A 51 -123.94 -70.20 111.72
C GLN A 51 -122.78 -71.09 111.19
N ALA A 52 -122.94 -72.41 111.18
CA ALA A 52 -121.92 -73.34 110.68
C ALA A 52 -121.66 -73.15 109.17
N VAL A 53 -122.71 -73.07 108.35
CA VAL A 53 -122.59 -72.80 106.90
C VAL A 53 -121.99 -71.43 106.65
N SER A 54 -122.40 -70.40 107.41
CA SER A 54 -121.87 -69.04 107.28
C SER A 54 -120.35 -68.98 107.50
N LEU A 55 -119.84 -69.72 108.50
CA LEU A 55 -118.40 -69.81 108.77
C LEU A 55 -117.63 -70.54 107.65
N VAL A 56 -118.23 -71.54 107.01
CA VAL A 56 -117.62 -72.23 105.84
C VAL A 56 -117.59 -71.31 104.62
N VAL A 57 -118.68 -70.59 104.33
CA VAL A 57 -118.76 -69.65 103.20
C VAL A 57 -117.74 -68.52 103.35
N GLU A 58 -117.62 -67.92 104.55
CA GLU A 58 -116.64 -66.87 104.81
C GLU A 58 -115.18 -67.40 104.73
N ARG A 59 -114.93 -68.65 105.14
CA ARG A 59 -113.61 -69.30 105.01
C ARG A 59 -113.24 -69.58 103.55
N GLU A 60 -114.18 -70.04 102.71
CA GLU A 60 -113.93 -70.24 101.27
C GLU A 60 -113.83 -68.90 100.51
N LYS A 61 -114.59 -67.88 100.90
CA LYS A 61 -114.42 -66.50 100.40
C LYS A 61 -113.02 -65.97 100.70
N GLN A 62 -112.51 -66.15 101.91
CA GLN A 62 -111.12 -65.79 102.25
C GLN A 62 -110.08 -66.54 101.40
N LYS A 63 -110.33 -67.80 101.03
CA LYS A 63 -109.47 -68.55 100.09
C LYS A 63 -109.56 -68.05 98.65
N ALA A 64 -110.75 -67.62 98.19
CA ALA A 64 -110.92 -66.99 96.88
C ALA A 64 -110.16 -65.66 96.84
N GLU A 65 -110.39 -64.77 97.80
CA GLU A 65 -109.66 -63.50 97.93
C GLU A 65 -108.13 -63.70 98.02
N ALA A 66 -107.66 -64.75 98.70
CA ALA A 66 -106.23 -65.07 98.78
C ALA A 66 -105.66 -65.54 97.42
N LYS A 67 -106.43 -66.29 96.62
CA LYS A 67 -106.05 -66.66 95.24
C LYS A 67 -106.03 -65.42 94.34
N ASP A 68 -107.04 -64.57 94.43
CA ASP A 68 -107.13 -63.35 93.62
C ASP A 68 -106.00 -62.37 93.94
N ARG A 69 -105.64 -62.22 95.22
CA ARG A 69 -104.44 -61.47 95.64
C ARG A 69 -103.16 -62.05 95.05
N LYS A 70 -102.95 -63.38 95.11
CA LYS A 70 -101.79 -64.04 94.47
C LYS A 70 -101.80 -63.86 92.93
N VAL A 71 -102.96 -63.87 92.28
CA VAL A 71 -103.07 -63.61 90.83
C VAL A 71 -102.71 -62.16 90.50
N LEU A 72 -103.20 -61.18 91.28
CA LEU A 72 -102.85 -59.77 91.12
C LEU A 72 -101.37 -59.50 91.38
N GLU A 73 -100.77 -60.15 92.37
CA GLU A 73 -99.32 -60.08 92.64
C GLU A 73 -98.50 -60.67 91.48
N ILE A 74 -98.91 -61.84 90.96
CA ILE A 74 -98.29 -62.45 89.77
C ILE A 74 -98.44 -61.55 88.53
N LEU A 75 -99.57 -60.86 88.36
CA LEU A 75 -99.77 -59.88 87.29
C LEU A 75 -98.86 -58.66 87.48
N GLN A 76 -98.82 -58.06 88.67
CA GLN A 76 -97.95 -56.93 88.96
C GLN A 76 -96.46 -57.26 88.76
N VAL A 77 -96.03 -58.46 89.16
CA VAL A 77 -94.66 -58.97 88.91
C VAL A 77 -94.42 -59.17 87.41
N LYS A 78 -95.41 -59.65 86.63
CA LYS A 78 -95.31 -59.76 85.17
C LYS A 78 -95.28 -58.39 84.47
N ASP A 79 -96.09 -57.43 84.90
CA ASP A 79 -96.14 -56.08 84.32
C ASP A 79 -94.85 -55.31 84.60
N ASN A 80 -94.35 -55.37 85.84
CA ASN A 80 -93.01 -54.92 86.19
C ASN A 80 -91.94 -55.59 85.30
N LYS A 81 -92.11 -56.88 84.97
CA LYS A 81 -91.16 -57.62 84.13
C LYS A 81 -91.25 -57.27 82.65
N ILE A 82 -92.45 -56.96 82.15
CA ILE A 82 -92.68 -56.44 80.80
C ILE A 82 -92.00 -55.06 80.70
N GLN A 83 -92.22 -54.16 81.66
CA GLN A 83 -91.56 -52.84 81.67
C GLN A 83 -90.03 -52.95 81.75
N GLU A 84 -89.49 -53.88 82.55
CA GLU A 84 -88.06 -54.23 82.57
C GLU A 84 -87.53 -54.66 81.19
N LEU A 85 -88.32 -55.41 80.42
CA LEU A 85 -87.95 -55.91 79.10
C LEU A 85 -88.09 -54.81 78.03
N GLU A 86 -89.12 -53.98 78.09
CA GLU A 86 -89.29 -52.80 77.22
C GLU A 86 -88.16 -51.79 77.40
N GLN A 87 -87.71 -51.53 78.63
CA GLN A 87 -86.54 -50.69 78.90
C GLN A 87 -85.25 -51.29 78.32
N LYS A 88 -85.10 -52.62 78.35
CA LYS A 88 -83.95 -53.31 77.74
C LYS A 88 -84.02 -53.30 76.21
N VAL A 89 -85.20 -53.52 75.62
CA VAL A 89 -85.42 -53.48 74.16
C VAL A 89 -85.22 -52.07 73.62
N THR A 90 -85.73 -51.04 74.29
CA THR A 90 -85.50 -49.64 73.89
C THR A 90 -84.04 -49.22 74.06
N GLY A 91 -83.36 -49.65 75.13
CA GLY A 91 -81.91 -49.49 75.29
C GLY A 91 -81.12 -50.17 74.16
N GLN A 92 -81.42 -51.44 73.85
CA GLN A 92 -80.81 -52.17 72.74
C GLN A 92 -81.11 -51.51 71.38
N GLN A 93 -82.31 -50.99 71.16
CA GLN A 93 -82.64 -50.26 69.93
C GLN A 93 -81.86 -48.96 69.81
N GLN A 94 -81.63 -48.24 70.92
CA GLN A 94 -80.74 -47.07 70.94
C GLN A 94 -79.28 -47.47 70.65
N GLU A 95 -78.78 -48.58 71.21
CA GLU A 95 -77.44 -49.09 70.90
C GLU A 95 -77.30 -49.50 69.42
N ILE A 96 -78.29 -50.19 68.86
CA ILE A 96 -78.36 -50.55 67.44
C ILE A 96 -78.38 -49.29 66.56
N ASN A 97 -79.18 -48.28 66.88
CA ASN A 97 -79.22 -47.02 66.14
C ASN A 97 -77.87 -46.28 66.19
N ASN A 98 -77.22 -46.24 67.36
CA ASN A 98 -75.88 -45.68 67.53
C ASN A 98 -74.82 -46.45 66.72
N LEU A 99 -74.91 -47.77 66.66
CA LEU A 99 -74.01 -48.62 65.86
C LEU A 99 -74.25 -48.43 64.35
N LEU A 100 -75.50 -48.26 63.92
CA LEU A 100 -75.85 -47.95 62.52
C LEU A 100 -75.32 -46.58 62.10
N GLN A 101 -75.46 -45.54 62.93
CA GLN A 101 -74.88 -44.22 62.65
C GLN A 101 -73.35 -44.28 62.53
N ARG A 102 -72.66 -44.97 63.45
CA ARG A 102 -71.20 -45.18 63.36
C ARG A 102 -70.82 -45.97 62.10
N LYS A 103 -71.61 -46.97 61.71
CA LYS A 103 -71.38 -47.75 60.49
C LYS A 103 -71.50 -46.86 59.24
N ILE A 104 -72.52 -46.00 59.17
CA ILE A 104 -72.71 -45.05 58.05
C ILE A 104 -71.49 -44.14 57.93
N ALA A 105 -71.06 -43.49 59.03
CA ALA A 105 -69.87 -42.62 59.03
C ALA A 105 -68.59 -43.37 58.59
N VAL A 106 -68.40 -44.62 59.04
CA VAL A 106 -67.24 -45.45 58.62
C VAL A 106 -67.34 -45.87 57.15
N ASP A 107 -68.53 -46.18 56.63
CA ASP A 107 -68.73 -46.50 55.20
C ASP A 107 -68.59 -45.23 54.31
N GLU A 108 -68.88 -44.03 54.83
CA GLU A 108 -68.61 -42.73 54.20
C GLU A 108 -67.11 -42.39 54.17
N GLU A 109 -66.40 -42.50 55.29
CA GLU A 109 -64.93 -42.34 55.36
C GLU A 109 -64.22 -43.31 54.40
N LYS A 110 -64.66 -44.57 54.38
CA LYS A 110 -64.23 -45.62 53.44
C LYS A 110 -64.61 -45.31 51.99
N GLY A 111 -65.66 -44.53 51.76
CA GLY A 111 -66.02 -43.96 50.46
C GLY A 111 -65.06 -42.86 50.02
N LEU A 112 -64.69 -41.94 50.91
CA LEU A 112 -63.68 -40.90 50.67
C LEU A 112 -62.30 -41.51 50.42
N MET A 113 -61.83 -42.39 51.30
CA MET A 113 -60.58 -43.14 51.15
C MET A 113 -60.50 -43.92 49.82
N LYS A 114 -61.62 -44.47 49.34
CA LYS A 114 -61.69 -45.08 47.99
C LYS A 114 -61.49 -44.05 46.88
N LYS A 115 -62.16 -42.89 46.96
CA LYS A 115 -62.00 -41.79 45.98
C LYS A 115 -60.55 -41.30 45.95
N ASP A 116 -59.94 -41.09 47.12
CA ASP A 116 -58.54 -40.66 47.25
C ASP A 116 -57.57 -41.70 46.71
N LEU A 117 -57.79 -42.99 47.01
CA LEU A 117 -57.00 -44.08 46.41
C LEU A 117 -57.15 -44.15 44.89
N THR A 118 -58.32 -43.87 44.31
CA THR A 118 -58.47 -43.76 42.85
C THR A 118 -57.80 -42.52 42.27
N ALA A 119 -57.88 -41.37 42.94
CA ALA A 119 -57.22 -40.13 42.51
C ALA A 119 -55.68 -40.24 42.58
N LEU A 120 -55.15 -40.90 43.62
CA LEU A 120 -53.71 -41.19 43.74
C LEU A 120 -53.23 -42.20 42.70
N ARG A 121 -54.05 -43.21 42.34
CA ARG A 121 -53.76 -44.13 41.23
C ARG A 121 -53.74 -43.42 39.89
N GLN A 122 -54.68 -42.52 39.62
CA GLN A 122 -54.69 -41.72 38.39
C GLN A 122 -53.44 -40.85 38.32
N LYS A 123 -53.16 -40.04 39.35
CA LYS A 123 -51.94 -39.22 39.44
C LYS A 123 -50.65 -40.02 39.26
N LEU A 124 -50.61 -41.27 39.72
CA LEU A 124 -49.46 -42.15 39.52
C LEU A 124 -49.31 -42.61 38.06
N GLU A 125 -50.40 -42.92 37.36
CA GLU A 125 -50.32 -43.25 35.92
C GLU A 125 -50.05 -42.00 35.06
N ASP A 126 -50.60 -40.85 35.43
CA ASP A 126 -50.31 -39.56 34.78
C ASP A 126 -48.80 -39.25 34.87
N LYS A 127 -48.21 -39.34 36.08
CA LYS A 127 -46.76 -39.14 36.29
C LYS A 127 -45.91 -40.25 35.67
N SER A 128 -46.41 -41.48 35.62
CA SER A 128 -45.81 -42.58 34.85
C SER A 128 -45.75 -42.23 33.35
N GLN A 129 -46.81 -41.65 32.79
CA GLN A 129 -46.86 -41.23 31.39
C GLN A 129 -45.98 -40.00 31.11
N GLU A 130 -46.05 -38.94 31.92
CA GLU A 130 -45.16 -37.78 31.81
C GLU A 130 -43.68 -38.18 31.77
N HIS A 131 -43.29 -39.13 32.63
CA HIS A 131 -41.92 -39.67 32.67
C HIS A 131 -41.56 -40.51 31.44
N LYS A 132 -42.49 -41.29 30.86
CA LYS A 132 -42.29 -41.96 29.56
C LYS A 132 -42.04 -40.92 28.47
N ASP A 133 -42.88 -39.88 28.40
CA ASP A 133 -42.84 -38.85 27.36
C ASP A 133 -41.61 -37.93 27.50
N PHE A 134 -41.18 -37.66 28.74
CA PHE A 134 -39.90 -36.98 29.01
C PHE A 134 -38.72 -37.84 28.57
N LYS A 135 -38.73 -39.16 28.86
CA LYS A 135 -37.69 -40.10 28.45
C LYS A 135 -37.61 -40.27 26.93
N GLU A 136 -38.73 -40.18 26.21
CA GLU A 136 -38.72 -40.12 24.74
C GLU A 136 -38.21 -38.79 24.19
N ARG A 137 -38.61 -37.66 24.77
CA ARG A 137 -38.07 -36.33 24.39
C ARG A 137 -36.56 -36.27 24.62
N ALA A 138 -36.06 -36.82 25.73
CA ALA A 138 -34.63 -36.94 26.02
C ALA A 138 -33.90 -37.77 24.94
N LYS A 139 -34.40 -38.97 24.61
CA LYS A 139 -33.83 -39.80 23.52
C LYS A 139 -33.82 -39.10 22.17
N LYS A 140 -34.90 -38.40 21.80
CA LYS A 140 -35.01 -37.67 20.53
C LYS A 140 -33.95 -36.56 20.45
N LYS A 141 -33.76 -35.79 21.54
CA LYS A 141 -32.67 -34.81 21.67
C LYS A 141 -31.28 -35.45 21.63
N GLU A 142 -31.09 -36.60 22.27
CA GLU A 142 -29.82 -37.33 22.25
C GLU A 142 -29.49 -37.87 20.84
N GLU A 143 -30.49 -38.35 20.09
CA GLU A 143 -30.35 -38.80 18.70
C GLU A 143 -30.14 -37.64 17.71
N GLU A 144 -30.62 -36.45 18.04
CA GLU A 144 -30.34 -35.19 17.33
C GLU A 144 -28.91 -34.71 17.62
N GLN A 145 -28.49 -34.68 18.89
CA GLN A 145 -27.09 -34.40 19.27
C GLN A 145 -26.12 -35.40 18.62
N ARG A 146 -26.43 -36.71 18.64
CA ARG A 146 -25.67 -37.76 17.93
C ARG A 146 -25.73 -37.63 16.40
N ARG A 147 -26.58 -36.78 15.81
CA ARG A 147 -26.52 -36.41 14.39
C ARG A 147 -25.65 -35.17 14.18
N VAL A 148 -25.85 -34.11 14.97
CA VAL A 148 -25.03 -32.89 14.93
C VAL A 148 -23.54 -33.20 15.14
N VAL A 149 -23.19 -34.05 16.12
CA VAL A 149 -21.80 -34.48 16.36
C VAL A 149 -21.20 -35.15 15.13
N ARG A 150 -21.89 -36.10 14.49
CA ARG A 150 -21.39 -36.77 13.28
C ARG A 150 -21.23 -35.80 12.10
N ASN A 151 -22.17 -34.88 11.90
CA ASN A 151 -22.03 -33.85 10.86
C ASN A 151 -20.81 -32.94 11.11
N LEU A 152 -20.47 -32.66 12.38
CA LEU A 152 -19.27 -31.92 12.77
C LEU A 152 -17.99 -32.76 12.64
N GLU A 153 -18.05 -34.06 12.89
CA GLU A 153 -16.95 -35.01 12.67
C GLU A 153 -16.65 -35.15 11.17
N GLU A 154 -17.66 -35.38 10.34
CA GLU A 154 -17.55 -35.41 8.87
C GLU A 154 -17.03 -34.06 8.32
N GLY A 155 -17.52 -32.93 8.85
CA GLY A 155 -17.01 -31.60 8.51
C GLY A 155 -15.54 -31.39 8.92
N LYS A 156 -15.14 -31.90 10.09
CA LYS A 156 -13.75 -31.87 10.57
C LYS A 156 -12.84 -32.74 9.72
N GLU A 157 -13.28 -33.94 9.32
CA GLU A 157 -12.54 -34.81 8.40
C GLU A 157 -12.39 -34.15 7.02
N GLY A 158 -13.46 -33.55 6.48
CA GLY A 158 -13.43 -32.80 5.22
C GLY A 158 -12.59 -31.51 5.24
N LEU A 159 -12.35 -30.92 6.42
CA LEU A 159 -11.35 -29.86 6.60
C LEU A 159 -9.94 -30.43 6.76
N ASN A 160 -9.77 -31.55 7.46
CA ASN A 160 -8.47 -32.17 7.68
C ASN A 160 -7.84 -32.75 6.40
N THR A 161 -8.65 -33.28 5.48
CA THR A 161 -8.20 -33.65 4.13
C THR A 161 -7.73 -32.43 3.37
N ARG A 162 -8.53 -31.34 3.30
CA ARG A 162 -8.12 -30.08 2.66
C ARG A 162 -6.83 -29.50 3.25
N CYS A 163 -6.65 -29.55 4.56
CA CYS A 163 -5.38 -29.15 5.20
C CYS A 163 -4.20 -30.05 4.76
N SER A 164 -4.43 -31.35 4.59
CA SER A 164 -3.42 -32.31 4.10
C SER A 164 -3.06 -32.07 2.63
N ASP A 165 -4.06 -31.79 1.79
CA ASP A 165 -3.89 -31.43 0.37
C ASP A 165 -3.10 -30.12 0.23
N LEU A 166 -3.48 -29.08 0.98
CA LEU A 166 -2.77 -27.80 1.02
C LEU A 166 -1.33 -27.93 1.53
N LEU A 167 -1.07 -28.80 2.52
CA LEU A 167 0.29 -29.11 2.96
C LEU A 167 1.10 -29.82 1.86
N SER A 168 0.48 -30.74 1.12
CA SER A 168 1.11 -31.38 -0.05
C SER A 168 1.42 -30.39 -1.16
N ASP A 169 0.53 -29.44 -1.44
CA ASP A 169 0.77 -28.39 -2.45
C ASP A 169 1.83 -27.38 -1.99
N LEU A 170 1.87 -27.02 -0.70
CA LEU A 170 2.96 -26.23 -0.13
C LEU A 170 4.31 -26.97 -0.25
N GLU A 171 4.35 -28.29 -0.03
CA GLU A 171 5.56 -29.10 -0.21
C GLU A 171 6.01 -29.15 -1.69
N LYS A 172 5.07 -29.28 -2.63
CA LYS A 172 5.35 -29.20 -4.08
C LYS A 172 5.91 -27.82 -4.46
N LEU A 173 5.31 -26.74 -3.97
CA LEU A 173 5.77 -25.37 -4.20
C LEU A 173 7.14 -25.11 -3.57
N GLN A 174 7.44 -25.67 -2.39
CA GLN A 174 8.78 -25.61 -1.80
C GLN A 174 9.82 -26.37 -2.63
N LYS A 175 9.48 -27.55 -3.16
CA LYS A 175 10.36 -28.32 -4.06
C LYS A 175 10.62 -27.58 -5.38
N GLN A 176 9.60 -26.98 -5.98
CA GLN A 176 9.75 -26.10 -7.15
C GLN A 176 10.60 -24.87 -6.82
N ALA A 177 10.39 -24.21 -5.68
CA ALA A 177 11.19 -23.06 -5.26
C ALA A 177 12.66 -23.43 -4.98
N ALA A 178 12.95 -24.67 -4.56
CA ALA A 178 14.32 -25.19 -4.46
C ALA A 178 14.94 -25.43 -5.84
N GLN A 179 14.20 -26.01 -6.78
CA GLN A 179 14.62 -26.17 -8.18
C GLN A 179 14.93 -24.82 -8.84
N TRP A 180 14.00 -23.85 -8.77
CA TRP A 180 14.22 -22.50 -9.30
C TRP A 180 15.43 -21.78 -8.66
N LYS A 181 15.74 -22.04 -7.37
CA LYS A 181 16.96 -21.51 -6.73
C LYS A 181 18.23 -22.17 -7.28
N GLN A 182 18.21 -23.48 -7.55
CA GLN A 182 19.34 -24.20 -8.15
C GLN A 182 19.55 -23.80 -9.62
N GLU A 183 18.47 -23.70 -10.40
CA GLU A 183 18.53 -23.20 -11.77
C GLU A 183 19.03 -21.76 -11.82
N LYS A 184 18.52 -20.89 -10.94
CA LYS A 184 19.04 -19.53 -10.81
C LYS A 184 20.53 -19.51 -10.47
N SER A 185 21.01 -20.30 -9.49
CA SER A 185 22.45 -20.32 -9.18
C SER A 185 23.31 -20.86 -10.32
N GLY A 186 22.76 -21.77 -11.14
CA GLY A 186 23.37 -22.27 -12.38
C GLY A 186 23.29 -21.30 -13.58
N ILE A 187 22.42 -20.29 -13.52
CA ILE A 187 22.36 -19.16 -14.46
C ILE A 187 23.30 -18.05 -13.98
N ASP A 188 23.25 -17.68 -12.70
CA ASP A 188 24.11 -16.68 -12.07
C ASP A 188 25.61 -17.06 -12.21
N SER A 189 25.96 -18.35 -12.17
CA SER A 189 27.33 -18.81 -12.46
C SER A 189 27.74 -18.68 -13.92
N LYS A 190 26.83 -19.00 -14.87
CA LYS A 190 27.06 -18.77 -16.31
C LYS A 190 27.17 -17.28 -16.64
N VAL A 191 26.36 -16.43 -16.00
CA VAL A 191 26.45 -14.97 -16.14
C VAL A 191 27.79 -14.47 -15.64
N LYS A 192 28.32 -14.97 -14.52
CA LYS A 192 29.68 -14.61 -14.06
C LYS A 192 30.77 -15.00 -15.06
N VAL A 193 30.72 -16.22 -15.61
CA VAL A 193 31.66 -16.66 -16.66
C VAL A 193 31.59 -15.72 -17.86
N LEU A 194 30.39 -15.41 -18.37
CA LEU A 194 30.23 -14.46 -19.48
C LEU A 194 30.63 -13.02 -19.12
N GLU A 195 30.46 -12.58 -17.88
CA GLU A 195 30.96 -11.29 -17.40
C GLU A 195 32.50 -11.26 -17.39
N ASP A 196 33.15 -12.36 -17.03
CA ASP A 196 34.61 -12.50 -17.02
C ASP A 196 35.16 -12.64 -18.45
N ASP A 197 34.54 -13.43 -19.33
CA ASP A 197 34.84 -13.48 -20.76
C ASP A 197 34.77 -12.07 -21.39
N VAL A 198 33.71 -11.30 -21.10
CA VAL A 198 33.54 -9.93 -21.64
C VAL A 198 34.46 -8.91 -20.96
N LYS A 199 35.01 -9.19 -19.77
CA LYS A 199 36.16 -8.42 -19.21
C LYS A 199 37.43 -8.74 -19.98
N GLU A 200 37.68 -10.01 -20.31
CA GLU A 200 38.87 -10.43 -21.05
C GLU A 200 38.89 -9.92 -22.49
N TYR A 201 37.76 -10.01 -23.20
CA TYR A 201 37.62 -9.39 -24.53
C TYR A 201 37.78 -7.87 -24.49
N ARG A 202 37.38 -7.19 -23.40
CA ARG A 202 37.66 -5.75 -23.24
C ARG A 202 39.16 -5.48 -23.12
N LYS A 203 39.91 -6.22 -22.29
CA LYS A 203 41.37 -6.10 -22.23
C LYS A 203 42.02 -6.33 -23.59
N GLN A 204 41.58 -7.36 -24.34
CA GLN A 204 42.10 -7.64 -25.67
C GLN A 204 41.83 -6.50 -26.66
N VAL A 205 40.66 -5.86 -26.59
CA VAL A 205 40.33 -4.66 -27.38
C VAL A 205 41.16 -3.44 -26.92
N GLU A 206 41.37 -3.25 -25.61
CA GLU A 206 42.22 -2.19 -25.05
C GLU A 206 43.69 -2.37 -25.48
N GLU A 207 44.22 -3.60 -25.43
CA GLU A 207 45.54 -3.94 -25.95
C GLU A 207 45.67 -3.71 -27.46
N MET A 208 44.68 -4.10 -28.25
CA MET A 208 44.69 -3.88 -29.70
C MET A 208 44.55 -2.40 -30.04
N HIS A 209 43.75 -1.64 -29.26
CA HIS A 209 43.66 -0.19 -29.39
C HIS A 209 44.99 0.49 -29.05
N ASN A 210 45.68 0.07 -27.98
CA ASN A 210 47.01 0.56 -27.64
C ASN A 210 48.02 0.26 -28.76
N LYS A 211 48.04 -0.98 -29.30
CA LYS A 211 48.88 -1.35 -30.46
C LYS A 211 48.55 -0.48 -31.69
N CYS A 212 47.29 -0.15 -31.94
CA CYS A 212 46.90 0.79 -33.00
C CYS A 212 47.37 2.24 -32.73
N ASN A 213 47.34 2.70 -31.47
CA ASN A 213 47.84 4.02 -31.08
C ASN A 213 49.38 4.09 -31.21
N ASP A 214 50.10 3.03 -30.83
CA ASP A 214 51.55 2.91 -31.01
C ASP A 214 51.94 2.91 -32.50
N LEU A 215 51.16 2.23 -33.35
CA LEU A 215 51.35 2.25 -34.80
C LEU A 215 51.00 3.63 -35.41
N ALA A 216 49.98 4.32 -34.91
CA ALA A 216 49.66 5.69 -35.33
C ALA A 216 50.75 6.70 -34.91
N ALA A 217 51.34 6.53 -33.72
CA ALA A 217 52.50 7.29 -33.28
C ALA A 217 53.73 7.03 -34.17
N GLN A 218 53.98 5.78 -34.56
CA GLN A 218 55.04 5.43 -35.53
C GLN A 218 54.76 5.99 -36.93
N LEU A 219 53.52 5.98 -37.40
CA LEU A 219 53.13 6.56 -38.69
C LEU A 219 53.31 8.08 -38.69
N SER A 220 52.80 8.80 -37.70
CA SER A 220 52.99 10.26 -37.58
C SER A 220 54.47 10.66 -37.42
N PHE A 221 55.28 9.85 -36.72
CA PHE A 221 56.74 10.03 -36.72
C PHE A 221 57.34 9.86 -38.13
N LYS A 222 56.89 8.87 -38.90
CA LYS A 222 57.34 8.67 -40.29
C LYS A 222 56.82 9.73 -41.26
N GLU A 223 55.62 10.27 -41.06
CA GLU A 223 55.08 11.41 -41.80
C GLU A 223 55.92 12.66 -41.55
N THR A 224 56.28 12.95 -40.29
CA THR A 224 57.17 14.08 -39.97
C THR A 224 58.60 13.88 -40.49
N GLU A 225 59.14 12.65 -40.45
CA GLU A 225 60.43 12.32 -41.08
C GLU A 225 60.39 12.49 -42.62
N LEU A 226 59.26 12.15 -43.26
CA LEU A 226 59.04 12.36 -44.70
C LEU A 226 58.92 13.84 -45.03
N VAL A 227 58.13 14.62 -44.29
CA VAL A 227 58.00 16.08 -44.47
C VAL A 227 59.36 16.78 -44.30
N GLN A 228 60.19 16.34 -43.35
CA GLN A 228 61.57 16.84 -43.23
C GLN A 228 62.40 16.49 -44.48
N LYS A 229 62.33 15.24 -44.97
CA LYS A 229 63.03 14.82 -46.19
C LYS A 229 62.53 15.55 -47.44
N GLU A 230 61.26 15.90 -47.52
CA GLU A 230 60.70 16.73 -48.60
C GLU A 230 61.18 18.19 -48.49
N ALA A 231 61.30 18.74 -47.29
CA ALA A 231 61.92 20.06 -47.06
C ALA A 231 63.40 20.06 -47.50
N ASP A 232 64.14 18.98 -47.22
CA ASP A 232 65.54 18.85 -47.63
C ASP A 232 65.68 18.58 -49.15
N VAL A 233 64.80 17.77 -49.76
CA VAL A 233 64.77 17.59 -51.23
C VAL A 233 64.38 18.88 -51.95
N THR A 234 63.44 19.68 -51.41
CA THR A 234 63.10 20.99 -52.00
C THR A 234 64.19 22.04 -51.78
N ARG A 235 64.99 21.93 -50.71
CA ARG A 235 66.23 22.72 -50.52
C ARG A 235 67.29 22.35 -51.57
N LEU A 236 67.63 21.06 -51.69
CA LEU A 236 68.58 20.55 -52.68
C LEU A 236 68.16 20.87 -54.13
N ARG A 237 66.86 20.90 -54.43
CA ARG A 237 66.33 21.35 -55.73
C ARG A 237 66.57 22.85 -55.98
N LYS A 238 66.51 23.71 -54.96
CA LYS A 238 66.85 25.14 -55.08
C LYS A 238 68.35 25.31 -55.28
N GLU A 239 69.16 24.67 -54.45
CA GLU A 239 70.63 24.67 -54.56
C GLU A 239 71.08 24.18 -55.95
N LEU A 240 70.46 23.11 -56.47
CA LEU A 240 70.71 22.64 -57.85
C LEU A 240 70.26 23.64 -58.92
N GLN A 241 69.13 24.33 -58.72
CA GLN A 241 68.65 25.36 -59.65
C GLN A 241 69.56 26.60 -59.65
N GLU A 242 70.05 27.00 -58.47
CA GLU A 242 71.02 28.08 -58.28
C GLU A 242 72.37 27.72 -58.93
N LEU A 243 72.88 26.50 -58.72
CA LEU A 243 74.06 25.99 -59.41
C LEU A 243 73.87 25.92 -60.93
N GLN A 244 72.69 25.52 -61.42
CA GLN A 244 72.39 25.52 -62.87
C GLN A 244 72.35 26.95 -63.43
N ASN A 245 71.87 27.93 -62.67
CA ASN A 245 71.84 29.33 -63.08
C ASN A 245 73.24 29.95 -63.07
N LEU A 246 74.06 29.65 -62.06
CA LEU A 246 75.48 30.03 -62.00
C LEU A 246 76.29 29.38 -63.15
N TYR A 247 75.99 28.12 -63.49
CA TYR A 247 76.60 27.46 -64.64
C TYR A 247 76.20 28.14 -65.97
N LYS A 248 74.92 28.49 -66.16
CA LYS A 248 74.46 29.26 -67.33
C LYS A 248 75.20 30.60 -67.44
N GLN A 249 75.26 31.38 -66.37
CA GLN A 249 76.02 32.63 -66.30
C GLN A 249 77.51 32.41 -66.63
N SER A 250 78.12 31.34 -66.12
CA SER A 250 79.50 31.00 -66.47
C SER A 250 79.67 30.61 -67.94
N THR A 251 78.68 29.96 -68.57
CA THR A 251 78.72 29.68 -70.03
C THR A 251 78.43 30.91 -70.88
N GLU A 252 77.59 31.84 -70.41
CA GLU A 252 77.34 33.13 -71.04
C GLU A 252 78.59 34.02 -70.97
N HIS A 253 79.29 34.05 -69.84
CA HIS A 253 80.59 34.72 -69.71
C HIS A 253 81.69 34.05 -70.55
N ALA A 254 81.71 32.72 -70.67
CA ALA A 254 82.64 32.02 -71.57
C ALA A 254 82.34 32.32 -73.05
N ALA A 255 81.06 32.45 -73.42
CA ALA A 255 80.65 32.87 -74.76
C ALA A 255 81.05 34.33 -75.04
N GLN A 256 80.82 35.25 -74.10
CA GLN A 256 81.28 36.64 -74.18
C GLN A 256 82.81 36.73 -74.33
N GLN A 257 83.56 35.91 -73.59
CA GLN A 257 85.02 35.80 -73.75
C GLN A 257 85.41 35.27 -75.14
N ALA A 258 84.70 34.26 -75.67
CA ALA A 258 84.93 33.74 -77.01
C ALA A 258 84.61 34.76 -78.12
N GLU A 259 83.53 35.55 -77.97
CA GLU A 259 83.21 36.66 -78.88
C GLU A 259 84.29 37.75 -78.86
N ILE A 260 84.79 38.12 -77.68
CA ILE A 260 85.90 39.07 -77.53
C ILE A 260 87.19 38.50 -78.15
N ILE A 261 87.48 37.20 -77.98
CA ILE A 261 88.61 36.53 -78.63
C ILE A 261 88.45 36.58 -80.15
N GLN A 262 87.28 36.26 -80.71
CA GLN A 262 87.03 36.34 -82.15
C GLN A 262 87.15 37.77 -82.70
N GLN A 263 86.73 38.79 -81.94
CA GLN A 263 86.94 40.19 -82.29
C GLN A 263 88.43 40.56 -82.30
N LEU A 264 89.19 40.11 -81.30
CA LEU A 264 90.64 40.31 -81.23
C LEU A 264 91.40 39.53 -82.32
N GLU A 265 90.96 38.32 -82.67
CA GLU A 265 91.50 37.52 -83.79
C GLU A 265 91.20 38.19 -85.14
N GLY A 266 89.99 38.71 -85.33
CA GLY A 266 89.61 39.51 -86.50
C GLY A 266 90.45 40.77 -86.65
N LEU A 267 90.59 41.55 -85.57
CA LEU A 267 91.44 42.76 -85.55
C LEU A 267 92.93 42.44 -85.77
N ASN A 268 93.44 41.32 -85.24
CA ASN A 268 94.79 40.84 -85.54
C ASN A 268 94.94 40.43 -87.00
N LEU A 269 93.97 39.73 -87.57
CA LEU A 269 93.97 39.32 -88.98
C LEU A 269 93.91 40.55 -89.90
N ASP A 270 93.09 41.55 -89.59
CA ASP A 270 93.00 42.78 -90.37
C ASP A 270 94.25 43.65 -90.21
N THR A 271 94.88 43.66 -89.03
CA THR A 271 96.21 44.27 -88.82
C THR A 271 97.28 43.55 -89.65
N GLN A 272 97.27 42.22 -89.71
CA GLN A 272 98.17 41.43 -90.59
C GLN A 272 97.89 41.67 -92.08
N LYS A 273 96.63 41.88 -92.49
CA LYS A 273 96.30 42.30 -93.87
C LYS A 273 96.84 43.69 -94.16
N VAL A 274 96.70 44.66 -93.26
CA VAL A 274 97.23 46.02 -93.43
C VAL A 274 98.75 46.00 -93.51
N LEU A 275 99.43 45.22 -92.65
CA LEU A 275 100.88 45.03 -92.71
C LEU A 275 101.31 44.38 -94.03
N ARG A 276 100.65 43.32 -94.50
CA ARG A 276 100.94 42.74 -95.83
C ARG A 276 100.68 43.71 -96.97
N ASN A 277 99.59 44.48 -96.92
CA ASN A 277 99.32 45.51 -97.93
C ASN A 277 100.39 46.61 -97.91
N GLN A 278 101.01 46.90 -96.77
CA GLN A 278 102.16 47.79 -96.65
C GLN A 278 103.46 47.14 -97.15
N GLU A 279 103.68 45.84 -96.91
CA GLU A 279 104.79 45.07 -97.49
C GLU A 279 104.67 44.98 -99.03
N ASP A 280 103.48 44.75 -99.56
CA ASP A 280 103.16 44.76 -101.00
C ASP A 280 103.31 46.19 -101.59
N ALA A 281 102.87 47.22 -100.88
CA ALA A 281 103.12 48.61 -101.27
C ALA A 281 104.63 48.90 -101.32
N HIS A 282 105.38 48.63 -100.25
CA HIS A 282 106.82 48.89 -100.20
C HIS A 282 107.64 48.03 -101.18
N THR A 283 107.21 46.80 -101.51
CA THR A 283 107.85 46.01 -102.56
C THR A 283 107.53 46.55 -103.95
N THR A 284 106.30 46.99 -104.24
CA THR A 284 106.00 47.67 -105.52
C THR A 284 106.70 49.02 -105.65
N GLU A 285 106.81 49.80 -104.58
CA GLU A 285 107.64 51.01 -104.49
C GLU A 285 109.11 50.68 -104.77
N THR A 286 109.68 49.69 -104.09
CA THR A 286 111.07 49.23 -104.30
C THR A 286 111.31 48.78 -105.75
N ILE A 287 110.38 48.03 -106.33
CA ILE A 287 110.43 47.63 -107.75
C ILE A 287 110.34 48.87 -108.66
N SER A 288 109.55 49.88 -108.32
CA SER A 288 109.45 51.12 -109.10
C SER A 288 110.75 51.94 -109.03
N CYS A 289 111.35 52.07 -107.84
CA CYS A 289 112.65 52.70 -107.62
C CYS A 289 113.77 51.95 -108.36
N GLN A 290 113.74 50.62 -108.36
CA GLN A 290 114.71 49.80 -109.10
C GLN A 290 114.52 49.92 -110.63
N ARG A 291 113.28 50.03 -111.12
CA ARG A 291 113.01 50.36 -112.55
C ARG A 291 113.52 51.74 -112.91
N LEU A 292 113.30 52.75 -112.06
CA LEU A 292 113.80 54.11 -112.27
C LEU A 292 115.34 54.16 -112.26
N TYR A 293 115.98 53.42 -111.35
CA TYR A 293 117.44 53.27 -111.34
C TYR A 293 117.96 52.59 -112.61
N ASN A 294 117.30 51.53 -113.07
CA ASN A 294 117.66 50.84 -114.32
C ASN A 294 117.47 51.74 -115.54
N ASP A 295 116.37 52.49 -115.63
CA ASP A 295 116.14 53.45 -116.73
C ASP A 295 117.13 54.62 -116.70
N LEU A 296 117.48 55.13 -115.51
CA LEU A 296 118.54 56.13 -115.34
C LEU A 296 119.92 55.57 -115.74
N SER A 297 120.22 54.31 -115.41
CA SER A 297 121.44 53.61 -115.81
C SER A 297 121.52 53.41 -117.33
N MET A 298 120.41 53.01 -117.96
CA MET A 298 120.29 52.92 -119.42
C MET A 298 120.47 54.29 -120.09
N ARG A 299 119.86 55.36 -119.55
CA ARG A 299 120.08 56.74 -120.02
C ARG A 299 121.53 57.19 -119.83
N TYR A 300 122.19 56.80 -118.74
CA TYR A 300 123.59 57.12 -118.47
C TYR A 300 124.53 56.41 -119.45
N GLU A 301 124.36 55.12 -119.71
CA GLU A 301 125.17 54.39 -120.70
C GLU A 301 124.85 54.84 -122.15
N ALA A 302 123.61 55.22 -122.45
CA ALA A 302 123.26 55.87 -123.72
C ALA A 302 123.93 57.25 -123.87
N LEU A 303 123.94 58.07 -122.81
CA LEU A 303 124.63 59.35 -122.80
C LEU A 303 126.15 59.16 -122.97
N LYS A 304 126.76 58.25 -122.21
CA LYS A 304 128.18 57.90 -122.26
C LYS A 304 128.62 57.32 -123.60
N THR A 305 127.79 56.51 -124.25
CA THR A 305 128.06 56.03 -125.62
C THR A 305 127.87 57.14 -126.67
N SER A 306 126.89 58.04 -126.51
CA SER A 306 126.77 59.24 -127.34
C SER A 306 127.93 60.22 -127.14
N GLU A 307 128.47 60.34 -125.93
CA GLU A 307 129.65 61.14 -125.61
C GLU A 307 130.89 60.53 -126.25
N MET A 308 131.03 59.20 -126.22
CA MET A 308 132.08 58.49 -126.95
C MET A 308 131.98 58.70 -128.47
N GLN A 309 130.77 58.68 -129.04
CA GLN A 309 130.54 59.01 -130.45
C GLN A 309 130.87 60.48 -130.77
N LEU A 310 130.52 61.42 -129.90
CA LEU A 310 130.88 62.83 -130.02
C LEU A 310 132.39 63.05 -129.90
N ARG A 311 133.08 62.33 -129.00
CA ARG A 311 134.55 62.33 -128.89
C ARG A 311 135.22 61.73 -130.13
N GLN A 312 134.69 60.62 -130.69
CA GLN A 312 135.18 60.05 -131.94
C GLN A 312 134.95 61.00 -133.13
N SER A 313 133.77 61.63 -133.20
CA SER A 313 133.45 62.68 -134.17
C SER A 313 134.39 63.88 -134.03
N HIS A 314 134.65 64.36 -132.80
CA HIS A 314 135.61 65.43 -132.53
C HIS A 314 137.03 65.03 -132.96
N ILE A 315 137.48 63.80 -132.70
CA ILE A 315 138.78 63.30 -133.17
C ILE A 315 138.84 63.27 -134.70
N ALA A 316 137.79 62.78 -135.38
CA ALA A 316 137.70 62.76 -136.83
C ALA A 316 137.68 64.18 -137.44
N LEU A 317 136.92 65.10 -136.83
CA LEU A 317 136.89 66.52 -137.20
C LEU A 317 138.22 67.20 -136.95
N THR A 318 138.90 66.89 -135.83
CA THR A 318 140.25 67.42 -135.53
C THR A 318 141.27 66.87 -136.52
N ALA A 319 141.18 65.61 -136.93
CA ALA A 319 142.02 65.03 -137.97
C ALA A 319 141.76 65.66 -139.35
N GLN A 320 140.51 65.96 -139.69
CA GLN A 320 140.17 66.76 -140.88
C GLN A 320 140.70 68.19 -140.77
N LEU A 321 140.60 68.82 -139.58
CA LEU A 321 141.13 70.16 -139.31
C LEU A 321 142.66 70.16 -139.50
N HIS A 322 143.37 69.18 -138.94
CA HIS A 322 144.82 69.00 -139.16
C HIS A 322 145.17 68.71 -140.63
N GLN A 323 144.36 67.94 -141.35
CA GLN A 323 144.56 67.74 -142.79
C GLN A 323 144.37 69.07 -143.56
N LYS A 324 143.39 69.90 -143.16
CA LYS A 324 143.19 71.25 -143.72
C LYS A 324 144.31 72.20 -143.29
N GLU A 325 144.81 72.14 -142.07
CA GLU A 325 145.94 72.93 -141.57
C GLU A 325 147.24 72.58 -142.29
N GLN A 326 147.51 71.29 -142.55
CA GLN A 326 148.62 70.88 -143.41
C GLN A 326 148.45 71.40 -144.84
N HIS A 327 147.23 71.38 -145.39
CA HIS A 327 146.95 71.95 -146.70
C HIS A 327 147.10 73.49 -146.72
N ILE A 328 146.69 74.17 -145.64
CA ILE A 328 146.87 75.61 -145.41
C ILE A 328 148.35 75.94 -145.24
N SER A 329 149.14 75.14 -144.50
CA SER A 329 150.60 75.29 -144.39
C SER A 329 151.29 75.11 -145.75
N HIS A 330 150.83 74.16 -146.55
CA HIS A 330 151.35 73.94 -147.91
C HIS A 330 151.00 75.11 -148.85
N LEU A 331 149.79 75.69 -148.71
CA LEU A 331 149.38 76.91 -149.42
C LEU A 331 150.09 78.18 -148.88
N GLN A 332 150.39 78.25 -147.59
CA GLN A 332 151.14 79.34 -146.96
C GLN A 332 152.61 79.31 -147.39
N ALA A 333 153.25 78.14 -147.45
CA ALA A 333 154.59 77.98 -148.04
C ALA A 333 154.61 78.41 -149.53
N ARG A 334 153.53 78.12 -150.27
CA ARG A 334 153.34 78.53 -151.66
C ARG A 334 153.04 80.04 -151.83
N LEU A 335 152.48 80.69 -150.81
CA LEU A 335 152.28 82.15 -150.75
C LEU A 335 153.52 82.91 -150.27
N GLN A 336 154.34 82.30 -149.40
CA GLN A 336 155.61 82.88 -148.93
C GLN A 336 156.65 83.09 -150.04
N GLN A 337 156.48 82.47 -151.21
CA GLN A 337 157.32 82.74 -152.39
C GLN A 337 156.90 83.98 -153.21
N VAL A 338 155.77 84.65 -152.91
CA VAL A 338 155.16 85.61 -153.85
C VAL A 338 155.06 87.06 -153.36
N GLN A 339 154.97 87.36 -152.06
CA GLN A 339 154.75 88.75 -151.60
C GLN A 339 155.52 89.18 -150.33
N PHE A 340 156.29 90.27 -150.49
CA PHE A 340 156.79 91.14 -149.42
C PHE A 340 155.67 92.10 -148.91
N ALA A 341 155.91 92.72 -147.75
CA ALA A 341 155.19 93.88 -147.16
C ALA A 341 153.86 93.67 -146.38
N LEU A 342 153.99 93.41 -145.06
CA LEU A 342 153.58 94.24 -143.89
C LEU A 342 152.13 94.84 -143.74
N PRO A 343 151.58 95.08 -142.50
CA PRO A 343 150.78 94.09 -141.73
C PRO A 343 149.59 94.63 -140.81
N LYS A 344 148.94 93.70 -140.03
CA LYS A 344 148.17 93.85 -138.74
C LYS A 344 146.75 94.51 -138.66
N PHE A 345 145.76 93.85 -137.97
CA PHE A 345 145.12 94.21 -136.64
C PHE A 345 143.76 93.47 -136.29
N SER A 346 143.13 93.73 -135.10
CA SER A 346 141.94 93.07 -134.42
C SER A 346 141.30 94.02 -133.33
N PRO A 347 140.38 93.71 -132.33
CA PRO A 347 139.66 92.48 -131.82
C PRO A 347 138.16 92.67 -131.28
N ALA A 348 137.68 91.84 -130.30
CA ALA A 348 136.58 92.04 -129.26
C ALA A 348 135.04 91.90 -129.60
N SER A 349 134.03 91.71 -128.69
CA SER A 349 133.87 91.05 -127.34
C SER A 349 132.40 91.05 -126.71
N ASN A 350 132.03 90.01 -125.91
CA ASN A 350 131.22 89.97 -124.62
C ASN A 350 129.66 90.21 -124.39
N ASP A 351 129.07 89.40 -123.44
CA ASP A 351 128.11 89.58 -122.26
C ASP A 351 126.51 89.67 -122.18
N GLU A 352 125.95 89.11 -121.05
CA GLU A 352 124.78 89.47 -120.09
C GLU A 352 123.27 88.93 -119.98
N HIS A 353 122.81 88.63 -118.72
CA HIS A 353 121.46 88.72 -117.95
C HIS A 353 120.08 87.99 -118.35
N GLN A 354 118.89 87.84 -117.63
CA GLN A 354 118.18 88.03 -116.26
C GLN A 354 116.70 87.35 -116.23
N HIS A 355 115.69 87.26 -115.28
CA HIS A 355 115.41 87.29 -113.77
C HIS A 355 113.89 86.95 -113.28
N VAL A 356 113.64 86.38 -112.04
CA VAL A 356 112.48 86.38 -111.00
C VAL A 356 110.93 86.08 -111.20
N SER A 357 110.24 85.36 -110.24
CA SER A 357 108.89 85.66 -109.61
C SER A 357 108.40 84.69 -108.45
N ILE A 358 107.44 85.10 -107.58
CA ILE A 358 106.75 84.34 -106.49
C ILE A 358 105.25 84.76 -106.38
N GLY A 359 104.32 83.85 -106.03
CA GLY A 359 102.93 84.24 -105.66
C GLY A 359 101.90 83.16 -105.23
N GLU A 360 102.11 81.88 -105.54
CA GLU A 360 101.01 80.87 -105.45
C GLU A 360 100.81 80.21 -104.07
N LEU A 361 101.73 80.37 -103.12
CA LEU A 361 101.68 79.67 -101.82
C LEU A 361 100.60 80.17 -100.84
N GLU A 362 100.19 81.44 -100.92
CA GLU A 362 99.32 82.04 -99.91
C GLU A 362 97.85 81.61 -100.03
N SER A 363 97.41 81.22 -101.22
CA SER A 363 96.05 80.73 -101.47
C SER A 363 95.78 79.36 -100.82
N LEU A 364 96.79 78.47 -100.83
CA LEU A 364 96.69 77.12 -100.28
C LEU A 364 96.58 77.13 -98.75
N VAL A 365 97.31 78.03 -98.09
CA VAL A 365 97.29 78.20 -96.62
C VAL A 365 95.97 78.81 -96.14
N ALA A 366 95.27 79.58 -96.98
CA ALA A 366 93.94 80.10 -96.67
C ALA A 366 92.87 78.98 -96.67
N ALA A 367 92.92 78.05 -97.62
CA ALA A 367 91.97 76.94 -97.72
C ALA A 367 92.01 76.01 -96.50
N GLN A 368 93.21 75.57 -96.09
CA GLN A 368 93.40 74.66 -94.94
C GLN A 368 92.94 75.27 -93.60
N ARG A 369 92.86 76.59 -93.48
CA ARG A 369 92.35 77.29 -92.30
C ARG A 369 90.81 77.34 -92.25
N ALA A 370 90.11 77.06 -93.34
CA ALA A 370 88.65 76.88 -93.33
C ALA A 370 88.27 75.48 -92.81
N GLU A 371 88.91 74.43 -93.33
CA GLU A 371 88.65 73.03 -92.96
C GLU A 371 88.85 72.79 -91.45
N LEU A 372 89.90 73.36 -90.86
CA LEU A 372 90.17 73.25 -89.41
C LEU A 372 89.13 73.94 -88.51
N ASN A 373 88.31 74.86 -89.04
CA ASN A 373 87.18 75.42 -88.29
C ASN A 373 85.91 74.55 -88.46
N GLN A 374 85.69 73.98 -89.65
CA GLN A 374 84.56 73.08 -89.91
C GLN A 374 84.62 71.82 -89.02
N LEU A 375 85.80 71.19 -88.91
CA LEU A 375 86.05 70.06 -88.00
C LEU A 375 85.87 70.42 -86.51
N ARG A 376 85.86 71.71 -86.15
CA ARG A 376 85.70 72.18 -84.78
C ARG A 376 84.24 72.30 -84.36
N GLU A 377 83.35 72.67 -85.29
CA GLU A 377 81.89 72.65 -85.07
C GLU A 377 81.32 71.22 -85.07
N GLU A 378 81.92 70.31 -85.84
CA GLU A 378 81.57 68.89 -85.81
C GLU A 378 81.88 68.23 -84.45
N LEU A 379 82.90 68.71 -83.73
CA LEU A 379 83.25 68.22 -82.39
C LEU A 379 82.29 68.73 -81.29
N GLU A 380 81.90 70.01 -81.33
CA GLU A 380 80.88 70.57 -80.42
C GLU A 380 79.51 69.90 -80.64
N THR A 381 79.11 69.72 -81.90
CA THR A 381 77.84 69.04 -82.24
C THR A 381 77.88 67.51 -82.02
N ALA A 382 79.05 66.93 -81.71
CA ALA A 382 79.18 65.57 -81.19
C ALA A 382 79.03 65.55 -79.65
N ASN A 383 79.70 66.44 -78.92
CA ASN A 383 79.58 66.54 -77.45
C ASN A 383 78.14 66.81 -77.01
N ALA A 384 77.38 67.64 -77.74
CA ALA A 384 75.97 67.89 -77.47
C ALA A 384 75.07 66.64 -77.54
N LYS A 385 75.50 65.56 -78.22
CA LYS A 385 74.72 64.32 -78.40
C LYS A 385 74.94 63.28 -77.30
N LEU A 386 75.97 63.44 -76.45
CA LEU A 386 76.27 62.52 -75.34
C LEU A 386 75.48 62.79 -74.05
N VAL A 387 74.71 63.88 -73.97
CA VAL A 387 74.02 64.33 -72.74
C VAL A 387 72.51 63.98 -72.73
N ALA A 388 71.96 63.44 -73.83
CA ALA A 388 70.52 63.39 -74.07
C ALA A 388 69.88 61.97 -74.19
N LEU A 389 70.57 60.89 -73.79
CA LEU A 389 70.04 59.52 -73.87
C LEU A 389 70.35 58.68 -72.61
N ASN A 390 69.40 58.61 -71.67
CA ASN A 390 69.20 57.45 -70.78
C ASN A 390 67.88 57.55 -69.99
N PRO A 391 66.81 56.81 -70.37
CA PRO A 391 65.53 56.83 -69.67
C PRO A 391 65.21 55.55 -68.85
N VAL A 392 64.81 55.77 -67.59
CA VAL A 392 63.70 55.08 -66.88
C VAL A 392 63.88 53.62 -66.38
N SER A 393 63.32 53.41 -65.16
CA SER A 393 62.94 52.13 -64.50
C SER A 393 64.02 51.16 -63.96
N ARG A 394 64.15 51.13 -62.62
CA ARG A 394 63.73 49.96 -61.83
C ARG A 394 63.52 50.26 -60.34
N ASP A 395 62.63 49.50 -59.72
CA ASP A 395 62.40 49.47 -58.27
C ASP A 395 63.44 48.61 -57.53
N GLY A 396 63.62 48.92 -56.24
CA GLY A 396 63.96 47.94 -55.20
C GLY A 396 65.43 47.82 -54.79
N GLN A 397 65.77 48.37 -53.61
CA GLN A 397 66.05 47.54 -52.42
C GLN A 397 66.20 48.37 -51.13
N ASP A 398 66.09 47.68 -49.99
CA ASP A 398 66.03 48.22 -48.63
C ASP A 398 67.35 48.84 -48.13
N SER A 399 67.26 49.81 -47.20
CA SER A 399 67.92 49.66 -45.87
C SER A 399 67.65 50.76 -44.83
N ARG A 400 67.16 50.30 -43.67
CA ARG A 400 67.58 50.66 -42.29
C ARG A 400 67.51 52.12 -41.76
N THR A 401 66.61 52.30 -40.79
CA THR A 401 66.77 53.00 -39.46
C THR A 401 67.09 54.51 -39.45
N LEU A 402 66.43 55.38 -38.67
CA LEU A 402 66.20 55.34 -37.21
C LEU A 402 65.06 56.30 -36.77
N ARG A 403 64.28 55.92 -35.74
CA ARG A 403 63.53 56.77 -34.77
C ARG A 403 62.45 57.74 -35.32
N ASP A 404 61.41 58.16 -34.59
CA ASP A 404 61.03 57.94 -33.18
C ASP A 404 59.47 57.93 -33.00
N GLU A 405 58.99 57.95 -31.76
CA GLU A 405 57.65 58.37 -31.30
C GLU A 405 56.40 57.46 -31.50
N ARG A 406 56.17 56.60 -30.48
CA ARG A 406 54.91 56.56 -29.68
C ARG A 406 53.52 56.49 -30.39
N ARG A 407 52.99 55.28 -30.58
CA ARG A 407 51.91 54.64 -29.75
C ARG A 407 51.32 53.38 -30.43
N ARG A 408 50.70 52.49 -29.63
CA ARG A 408 50.09 51.24 -30.09
C ARG A 408 48.76 51.47 -30.83
N LYS A 409 48.63 50.96 -32.07
CA LYS A 409 47.66 49.89 -32.46
C LYS A 409 47.74 49.60 -33.96
N ASP A 410 48.07 48.36 -34.31
CA ASP A 410 48.02 47.83 -35.68
C ASP A 410 46.61 47.34 -36.09
N PRO A 411 46.33 47.15 -37.40
CA PRO A 411 45.03 47.54 -37.94
C PRO A 411 44.13 46.42 -38.55
N PRO A 412 43.86 46.30 -39.87
CA PRO A 412 42.55 46.76 -40.37
C PRO A 412 41.67 45.77 -41.18
N VAL A 413 40.45 46.25 -41.45
CA VAL A 413 39.74 46.17 -42.76
C VAL A 413 38.79 44.96 -43.08
N LYS A 414 37.49 45.30 -42.99
CA LYS A 414 36.37 44.95 -43.91
C LYS A 414 36.00 43.47 -44.16
N ARG A 415 34.93 43.04 -43.47
CA ARG A 415 33.56 42.77 -44.01
C ARG A 415 32.59 42.84 -42.81
N SER A 416 31.31 43.22 -42.90
CA SER A 416 30.38 43.25 -44.04
C SER A 416 29.56 44.56 -44.11
N ARG A 417 28.87 44.81 -45.23
CA ARG A 417 27.91 45.93 -45.40
C ARG A 417 26.47 45.39 -45.33
N SER A 418 25.70 45.79 -44.32
CA SER A 418 24.22 45.81 -44.39
C SER A 418 23.63 46.53 -43.16
N LEU A 419 23.67 47.86 -43.15
CA LEU A 419 22.67 48.62 -42.39
C LEU A 419 21.41 48.70 -43.26
N SER A 420 20.26 48.41 -42.67
CA SER A 420 18.93 48.69 -43.21
C SER A 420 18.10 49.35 -42.10
N PRO A 421 17.04 50.12 -42.44
CA PRO A 421 16.39 50.99 -41.46
C PRO A 421 15.78 50.23 -40.29
N MET A 422 15.76 50.87 -39.11
CA MET A 422 15.13 50.32 -37.92
C MET A 422 13.62 50.12 -38.16
N ASN A 423 13.18 48.86 -38.13
CA ASN A 423 11.79 48.51 -38.37
C ASN A 423 11.06 48.41 -37.02
N CYS A 424 10.01 49.21 -36.80
CA CYS A 424 9.34 49.32 -35.48
C CYS A 424 8.67 48.01 -35.00
N ALA A 425 8.62 46.97 -35.83
CA ALA A 425 8.14 45.64 -35.47
C ALA A 425 9.02 44.93 -34.41
N GLY A 426 10.34 45.14 -34.42
CA GLY A 426 11.26 44.42 -33.53
C GLY A 426 10.96 44.64 -32.03
N VAL A 427 10.46 45.83 -31.66
CA VAL A 427 10.07 46.15 -30.28
C VAL A 427 8.80 45.37 -29.84
N ALA A 428 7.98 44.91 -30.78
CA ALA A 428 6.83 44.03 -30.48
C ALA A 428 7.29 42.57 -30.31
N GLU A 429 8.17 42.09 -31.19
CA GLU A 429 8.79 40.75 -31.10
C GLU A 429 9.62 40.60 -29.81
N GLU A 430 10.42 41.60 -29.45
CA GLU A 430 11.16 41.62 -28.19
C GLU A 430 10.22 41.64 -26.98
N LYS A 431 9.12 42.39 -27.01
CA LYS A 431 8.10 42.35 -25.94
C LYS A 431 7.35 41.02 -25.88
N MET A 432 7.16 40.33 -27.00
CA MET A 432 6.61 38.98 -27.04
C MET A 432 7.58 37.97 -26.41
N ARG A 433 8.85 37.97 -26.84
CA ARG A 433 9.93 37.15 -26.27
C ARG A 433 10.13 37.42 -24.77
N LEU A 434 10.02 38.67 -24.33
CA LEU A 434 10.13 39.06 -22.92
C LEU A 434 8.94 38.54 -22.11
N ARG A 435 7.70 38.64 -22.60
CA ARG A 435 6.51 38.00 -21.97
C ARG A 435 6.63 36.48 -21.89
N ILE A 436 7.18 35.85 -22.93
CA ILE A 436 7.44 34.40 -22.93
C ILE A 436 8.47 34.07 -21.84
N ALA A 437 9.57 34.83 -21.74
CA ALA A 437 10.55 34.69 -20.67
C ALA A 437 9.95 34.91 -19.27
N GLU A 438 9.15 35.95 -19.06
CA GLU A 438 8.41 36.20 -17.81
C GLU A 438 7.45 35.05 -17.45
N SER A 439 6.82 34.40 -18.44
CA SER A 439 5.97 33.23 -18.20
C SER A 439 6.82 32.03 -17.79
N LYS A 440 7.93 31.77 -18.51
CA LYS A 440 8.88 30.69 -18.20
C LYS A 440 9.49 30.86 -16.81
N ILE A 441 9.85 32.09 -16.42
CA ILE A 441 10.34 32.43 -15.08
C ILE A 441 9.28 32.11 -14.02
N ARG A 442 8.04 32.61 -14.16
CA ARG A 442 6.96 32.34 -13.19
C ARG A 442 6.64 30.85 -13.06
N ASN A 443 6.66 30.09 -14.15
CA ASN A 443 6.37 28.66 -14.12
C ASN A 443 7.54 27.87 -13.49
N LEU A 444 8.79 28.32 -13.67
CA LEU A 444 9.96 27.79 -12.97
C LEU A 444 9.95 28.16 -11.48
N GLU A 445 9.51 29.36 -11.09
CA GLU A 445 9.31 29.72 -9.68
C GLU A 445 8.23 28.86 -9.01
N GLU A 446 7.13 28.58 -9.70
CA GLU A 446 6.08 27.67 -9.20
C GLU A 446 6.60 26.23 -9.05
N LEU A 447 7.38 25.75 -10.01
CA LEU A 447 8.08 24.46 -9.92
C LEU A 447 9.07 24.42 -8.74
N VAL A 448 9.86 25.48 -8.53
CA VAL A 448 10.77 25.60 -7.37
C VAL A 448 9.98 25.58 -6.05
N LYS A 449 8.85 26.29 -5.97
CA LYS A 449 7.95 26.26 -4.80
C LYS A 449 7.44 24.83 -4.53
N LEU A 450 6.98 24.11 -5.55
CA LEU A 450 6.57 22.70 -5.42
C LEU A 450 7.73 21.77 -5.03
N LYS A 451 8.94 21.97 -5.55
CA LYS A 451 10.13 21.20 -5.15
C LYS A 451 10.60 21.51 -3.72
N THR A 452 10.42 22.74 -3.23
CA THR A 452 10.61 23.03 -1.80
C THR A 452 9.56 22.35 -0.94
N GLN A 453 8.30 22.26 -1.38
CA GLN A 453 7.24 21.54 -0.67
C GLN A 453 7.48 20.02 -0.65
N GLU A 454 7.90 19.41 -1.76
CA GLU A 454 8.34 18.01 -1.84
C GLU A 454 9.48 17.74 -0.84
N SER A 455 10.49 18.60 -0.83
CA SER A 455 11.62 18.53 0.10
C SER A 455 11.22 18.73 1.57
N GLU A 456 10.22 19.56 1.84
CA GLU A 456 9.66 19.76 3.17
C GLU A 456 8.80 18.59 3.65
N GLU A 457 7.97 18.00 2.78
CA GLU A 457 7.17 16.83 3.13
C GLU A 457 8.05 15.60 3.37
N LEU A 458 9.12 15.43 2.58
CA LEU A 458 10.18 14.44 2.83
C LEU A 458 10.83 14.64 4.22
N LYS A 459 11.21 15.86 4.59
CA LYS A 459 11.74 16.19 5.93
C LYS A 459 10.72 15.87 7.02
N LYS A 460 9.47 16.35 6.88
CA LYS A 460 8.37 16.12 7.85
C LYS A 460 8.06 14.62 8.01
N ALA A 461 8.11 13.83 6.95
CA ALA A 461 7.96 12.37 7.00
C ALA A 461 9.15 11.68 7.68
N HIS A 462 10.38 12.09 7.35
CA HIS A 462 11.60 11.58 8.00
C HIS A 462 11.62 11.90 9.50
N ASP A 463 11.25 13.12 9.90
CA ASP A 463 11.25 13.54 11.30
C ASP A 463 10.18 12.82 12.12
N LYS A 464 8.97 12.62 11.58
CA LYS A 464 7.96 11.73 12.18
C LYS A 464 8.48 10.31 12.34
N ARG A 465 9.13 9.76 11.32
CA ARG A 465 9.73 8.41 11.39
C ARG A 465 10.83 8.34 12.45
N HIS A 466 11.64 9.39 12.58
CA HIS A 466 12.65 9.49 13.62
C HIS A 466 12.01 9.63 15.01
N GLN A 467 10.91 10.36 15.16
CA GLN A 467 10.13 10.46 16.41
C GLN A 467 9.51 9.10 16.78
N ARG A 468 8.87 8.40 15.83
CA ARG A 468 8.36 7.02 16.01
C ARG A 468 9.49 6.08 16.46
N LEU A 469 10.66 6.13 15.82
CA LEU A 469 11.83 5.34 16.21
C LEU A 469 12.36 5.71 17.60
N ARG A 470 12.46 7.00 17.95
CA ARG A 470 12.86 7.45 19.30
C ARG A 470 11.87 6.95 20.35
N LEU A 471 10.57 7.06 20.10
CA LEU A 471 9.51 6.54 20.99
C LEU A 471 9.58 5.02 21.15
N ILE A 472 9.87 4.26 20.08
CA ILE A 472 10.07 2.82 20.19
C ILE A 472 11.33 2.49 20.99
N GLN A 473 12.43 3.24 20.78
CA GLN A 473 13.68 3.07 21.52
C GLN A 473 13.56 3.45 23.00
N THR A 474 12.85 4.53 23.36
CA THR A 474 12.61 4.88 24.77
C THR A 474 11.66 3.90 25.43
N ASN A 475 10.57 3.48 24.77
CA ASN A 475 9.69 2.43 25.30
C ASN A 475 10.43 1.08 25.47
N TYR A 476 11.38 0.75 24.59
CA TYR A 476 12.21 -0.44 24.76
C TYR A 476 13.23 -0.30 25.91
N ARG A 477 13.79 0.91 26.12
CA ARG A 477 14.63 1.22 27.28
C ARG A 477 13.83 1.10 28.58
N THR A 478 12.69 1.77 28.69
CA THR A 478 11.86 1.73 29.92
C THR A 478 11.32 0.34 30.21
N VAL A 479 10.91 -0.45 29.21
CA VAL A 479 10.53 -1.86 29.43
C VAL A 479 11.75 -2.71 29.84
N LYS A 480 12.93 -2.47 29.28
CA LYS A 480 14.18 -3.15 29.68
C LYS A 480 14.66 -2.73 31.07
N GLU A 481 14.42 -1.49 31.47
CA GLU A 481 14.70 -0.94 32.80
C GLU A 481 13.70 -1.49 33.81
N GLN A 482 12.40 -1.52 33.52
CA GLN A 482 11.37 -2.19 34.33
C GLN A 482 11.63 -3.69 34.48
N LEU A 483 12.07 -4.39 33.43
CA LEU A 483 12.48 -5.79 33.52
C LEU A 483 13.72 -5.94 34.41
N LYS A 484 14.74 -5.10 34.24
CA LYS A 484 15.92 -5.05 35.14
C LYS A 484 15.55 -4.71 36.58
N GLU A 485 14.57 -3.86 36.81
CA GLU A 485 14.09 -3.48 38.14
C GLU A 485 13.35 -4.64 38.79
N MET A 486 12.47 -5.33 38.05
CA MET A 486 11.83 -6.57 38.50
C MET A 486 12.87 -7.66 38.79
N GLU A 487 13.87 -7.84 37.93
CA GLU A 487 15.01 -8.75 38.12
C GLU A 487 15.90 -8.33 39.30
N SER A 488 16.08 -7.03 39.56
CA SER A 488 16.85 -6.48 40.69
C SER A 488 16.10 -6.61 42.01
N MET A 489 14.77 -6.44 42.02
CA MET A 489 13.90 -6.69 43.16
C MET A 489 13.88 -8.20 43.52
N LEU A 490 13.87 -9.08 42.52
CA LEU A 490 14.08 -10.52 42.68
C LEU A 490 15.53 -10.86 43.12
N GLY A 491 16.52 -10.11 42.65
CA GLY A 491 17.94 -10.32 42.97
C GLY A 491 18.32 -9.90 44.40
N LYS A 492 17.77 -8.79 44.90
CA LYS A 492 17.97 -8.31 46.28
C LYS A 492 17.24 -9.17 47.32
N THR A 493 16.26 -9.98 46.91
CA THR A 493 15.51 -10.90 47.79
C THR A 493 15.98 -12.36 47.69
N ARG A 494 17.30 -12.60 47.72
CA ARG A 494 17.90 -13.94 47.89
C ARG A 494 17.73 -14.52 49.31
N GLY A 495 16.56 -14.28 49.90
CA GLY A 495 16.16 -14.65 51.26
C GLY A 495 14.67 -14.42 51.45
N GLY A 496 13.84 -15.37 51.00
CA GLY A 496 12.48 -15.48 51.53
C GLY A 496 11.32 -14.78 50.81
N SER A 497 11.39 -14.46 49.52
CA SER A 497 10.16 -14.37 48.71
C SER A 497 10.39 -14.57 47.21
N ARG A 498 10.17 -15.80 46.72
CA ARG A 498 9.61 -15.94 45.37
C ARG A 498 8.14 -15.53 45.49
N SER A 499 7.63 -14.75 44.54
CA SER A 499 6.19 -14.50 44.43
C SER A 499 5.46 -15.85 44.46
N LEU A 500 4.68 -16.07 45.52
CA LEU A 500 4.13 -17.38 45.82
C LEU A 500 3.24 -17.80 44.66
N ARG A 501 3.63 -18.90 44.00
CA ARG A 501 2.72 -19.66 43.15
C ARG A 501 1.53 -20.01 44.04
N ALA A 502 0.34 -19.53 43.68
CA ALA A 502 -0.89 -19.75 44.45
C ALA A 502 -0.96 -21.22 44.89
N GLU A 503 -1.09 -21.44 46.18
CA GLU A 503 -0.84 -22.75 46.78
C GLU A 503 -1.81 -23.80 46.21
N PRO A 504 -1.45 -25.09 46.11
CA PRO A 504 -2.28 -26.11 45.47
C PRO A 504 -3.66 -26.36 46.12
N TRP A 505 -3.98 -25.69 47.23
CA TRP A 505 -5.32 -25.62 47.82
C TRP A 505 -6.11 -24.34 47.45
N GLN A 506 -5.44 -23.22 47.17
CA GLN A 506 -6.06 -22.00 46.64
C GLN A 506 -6.55 -22.24 45.21
N LEU A 507 -5.68 -22.83 44.38
CA LEU A 507 -6.00 -23.29 43.01
C LEU A 507 -7.02 -24.44 42.93
N ARG A 508 -7.60 -24.89 44.06
CA ARG A 508 -8.71 -25.87 44.10
C ARG A 508 -10.09 -25.23 44.29
N GLN A 509 -10.16 -23.95 44.64
CA GLN A 509 -11.43 -23.21 44.70
C GLN A 509 -11.70 -22.42 43.42
N GLU A 510 -10.65 -22.01 42.70
CA GLU A 510 -10.78 -21.36 41.39
C GLU A 510 -11.14 -22.40 40.31
N ASN A 511 -12.13 -22.09 39.47
CA ASN A 511 -12.43 -22.88 38.29
C ASN A 511 -11.24 -22.79 37.32
N SER A 512 -10.44 -23.86 37.22
CA SER A 512 -9.24 -23.89 36.37
C SER A 512 -9.54 -23.52 34.92
N ASP A 513 -10.68 -23.97 34.38
CA ASP A 513 -11.12 -23.62 33.02
C ASP A 513 -11.45 -22.13 32.88
N ALA A 514 -11.96 -21.48 33.93
CA ALA A 514 -12.17 -20.03 33.92
C ALA A 514 -10.82 -19.30 33.91
N VAL A 515 -9.87 -19.68 34.77
CA VAL A 515 -8.51 -19.09 34.79
C VAL A 515 -7.78 -19.31 33.46
N TRP A 516 -7.93 -20.47 32.82
CA TRP A 516 -7.41 -20.71 31.48
C TRP A 516 -8.13 -19.90 30.39
N ASN A 517 -9.45 -19.69 30.50
CA ASN A 517 -10.21 -18.86 29.59
C ASN A 517 -9.84 -17.37 29.72
N GLU A 518 -9.66 -16.86 30.93
CA GLU A 518 -9.15 -15.50 31.21
C GLU A 518 -7.71 -15.35 30.69
N LEU A 519 -6.82 -16.28 31.00
CA LEU A 519 -5.44 -16.24 30.47
C LEU A 519 -5.41 -16.36 28.94
N ALA A 520 -6.34 -17.10 28.34
CA ALA A 520 -6.52 -17.15 26.88
C ALA A 520 -7.19 -15.90 26.33
N TYR A 521 -8.04 -15.21 27.09
CA TYR A 521 -8.62 -13.91 26.76
C TYR A 521 -7.51 -12.86 26.73
N PHE A 522 -6.78 -12.64 27.82
CA PHE A 522 -5.67 -11.68 27.87
C PHE A 522 -4.56 -12.01 26.86
N LYS A 523 -4.28 -13.29 26.57
CA LYS A 523 -3.33 -13.66 25.48
C LYS A 523 -3.88 -13.38 24.07
N ARG A 524 -5.19 -13.41 23.85
CA ARG A 524 -5.82 -12.99 22.58
C ARG A 524 -5.87 -11.46 22.48
N GLU A 525 -6.23 -10.78 23.57
CA GLU A 525 -6.32 -9.33 23.66
C GLU A 525 -4.94 -8.66 23.53
N HIS A 526 -3.91 -9.13 24.25
CA HIS A 526 -2.54 -8.66 24.06
C HIS A 526 -2.02 -8.93 22.63
N LYS A 527 -2.39 -10.05 22.01
CA LYS A 527 -2.06 -10.27 20.59
C LYS A 527 -2.78 -9.28 19.68
N LYS A 528 -4.06 -9.02 19.91
CA LYS A 528 -4.90 -8.06 19.17
C LYS A 528 -4.40 -6.63 19.32
N LEU A 529 -4.01 -6.21 20.53
CA LEU A 529 -3.39 -4.91 20.79
C LEU A 529 -2.00 -4.79 20.15
N LEU A 530 -1.22 -5.88 20.10
CA LEU A 530 0.09 -5.88 19.44
C LEU A 530 -0.04 -5.84 17.91
N THR A 531 -1.04 -6.51 17.32
CA THR A 531 -1.36 -6.33 15.89
C THR A 531 -1.88 -4.92 15.65
N GLU A 532 -2.90 -4.45 16.36
CA GLU A 532 -3.46 -3.09 16.18
C GLU A 532 -2.40 -1.98 16.34
N LYS A 533 -1.42 -2.15 17.23
CA LYS A 533 -0.30 -1.21 17.38
C LYS A 533 0.68 -1.26 16.20
N ASN A 534 0.99 -2.45 15.67
CA ASN A 534 1.83 -2.60 14.47
C ASN A 534 1.10 -2.12 13.21
N ASP A 535 -0.17 -2.50 13.03
CA ASP A 535 -1.03 -2.11 11.92
C ASP A 535 -1.22 -0.59 11.90
N ARG A 536 -1.42 0.03 13.08
CA ARG A 536 -1.43 1.50 13.20
C ARG A 536 -0.08 2.13 12.82
N ALA A 537 1.05 1.55 13.25
CA ALA A 537 2.36 2.06 12.87
C ALA A 537 2.61 1.94 11.36
N ASN A 538 2.18 0.84 10.73
CA ASN A 538 2.25 0.62 9.29
C ASN A 538 1.38 1.64 8.54
N LEU A 539 0.12 1.84 8.96
CA LEU A 539 -0.79 2.85 8.40
C LEU A 539 -0.24 4.28 8.56
N GLU A 540 0.43 4.59 9.68
CA GLU A 540 1.09 5.88 9.88
C GLU A 540 2.36 6.04 8.99
N GLU A 541 3.06 4.96 8.62
CA GLU A 541 4.12 5.00 7.60
C GLU A 541 3.54 5.13 6.18
N GLU A 542 2.51 4.37 5.82
CA GLU A 542 1.81 4.44 4.53
C GLU A 542 1.24 5.85 4.28
N LEU A 543 0.60 6.47 5.27
CA LEU A 543 0.09 7.84 5.17
C LEU A 543 1.19 8.90 5.01
N ASP A 544 2.39 8.68 5.54
CA ASP A 544 3.53 9.57 5.31
C ASP A 544 4.17 9.33 3.92
N VAL A 545 4.20 8.09 3.43
CA VAL A 545 4.66 7.73 2.07
C VAL A 545 3.71 8.26 0.98
N LEU A 546 2.39 8.19 1.20
CA LEU A 546 1.38 8.70 0.28
C LEU A 546 1.36 10.24 0.19
N ARG A 547 1.69 10.94 1.28
CA ARG A 547 1.91 12.39 1.28
C ARG A 547 3.10 12.77 0.39
N VAL A 548 4.25 12.13 0.64
CA VAL A 548 5.48 12.32 -0.15
C VAL A 548 5.23 12.03 -1.64
N HIS A 549 4.53 10.94 -1.99
CA HIS A 549 4.11 10.70 -3.38
C HIS A 549 3.22 11.81 -3.90
N SER A 550 2.18 12.23 -3.18
CA SER A 550 1.30 13.32 -3.63
C SER A 550 2.04 14.66 -3.84
N ALA A 551 3.11 14.95 -3.10
CA ALA A 551 3.95 16.12 -3.34
C ALA A 551 4.85 15.95 -4.59
N LEU A 552 5.46 14.78 -4.76
CA LEU A 552 6.27 14.43 -5.92
C LEU A 552 5.43 14.38 -7.22
N ASP A 553 4.22 13.85 -7.16
CA ASP A 553 3.26 13.81 -8.28
C ASP A 553 2.86 15.23 -8.69
N LYS A 554 2.61 16.15 -7.73
CA LYS A 554 2.33 17.57 -8.04
C LYS A 554 3.55 18.24 -8.70
N ALA A 555 4.75 18.00 -8.17
CA ALA A 555 5.97 18.59 -8.72
C ALA A 555 6.27 18.07 -10.13
N THR A 556 6.19 16.76 -10.37
CA THR A 556 6.40 16.14 -11.70
C THR A 556 5.30 16.50 -12.71
N VAL A 557 4.04 16.63 -12.28
CA VAL A 557 2.97 17.20 -13.14
C VAL A 557 3.27 18.65 -13.52
N GLN A 558 3.89 19.45 -12.64
CA GLN A 558 4.32 20.80 -12.99
C GLN A 558 5.55 20.80 -13.91
N GLU A 559 6.53 19.91 -13.71
CA GLU A 559 7.65 19.72 -14.66
C GLU A 559 7.14 19.44 -16.07
N LEU A 560 6.19 18.50 -16.20
CA LEU A 560 5.56 18.17 -17.49
C LEU A 560 4.78 19.35 -18.08
N ARG A 561 4.10 20.17 -17.26
CA ARG A 561 3.46 21.41 -17.74
C ARG A 561 4.49 22.42 -18.26
N VAL A 562 5.61 22.60 -17.57
CA VAL A 562 6.71 23.49 -18.01
C VAL A 562 7.32 22.99 -19.32
N CYS A 563 7.51 21.67 -19.48
CA CYS A 563 7.99 21.07 -20.74
C CYS A 563 6.99 21.29 -21.90
N LEU A 564 5.72 20.92 -21.73
CA LEU A 564 4.68 21.10 -22.76
C LEU A 564 4.49 22.59 -23.13
N GLN A 565 4.59 23.49 -22.16
CA GLN A 565 4.58 24.93 -22.43
C GLN A 565 5.85 25.40 -23.14
N HIS A 566 7.02 24.82 -22.85
CA HIS A 566 8.25 25.15 -23.59
C HIS A 566 8.15 24.72 -25.05
N GLU A 567 7.67 23.50 -25.32
CA GLU A 567 7.40 22.99 -26.67
C GLU A 567 6.38 23.89 -27.39
N HIS A 568 5.30 24.29 -26.73
CA HIS A 568 4.30 25.19 -27.29
C HIS A 568 4.89 26.57 -27.66
N HIS A 569 5.75 27.15 -26.82
CA HIS A 569 6.43 28.41 -27.14
C HIS A 569 7.46 28.26 -28.26
N GLU A 570 8.14 27.13 -28.36
CA GLU A 570 9.08 26.85 -29.44
C GLU A 570 8.37 26.63 -30.78
N LEU A 571 7.22 25.97 -30.78
CA LEU A 571 6.36 25.84 -31.95
C LEU A 571 5.78 27.19 -32.39
N LEU A 572 5.37 28.06 -31.47
CA LEU A 572 4.98 29.44 -31.79
C LEU A 572 6.13 30.23 -32.41
N PHE A 573 7.35 30.10 -31.88
CA PHE A 573 8.53 30.78 -32.43
C PHE A 573 8.84 30.34 -33.87
N ARG A 574 8.83 29.03 -34.14
CA ARG A 574 9.01 28.49 -35.51
C ARG A 574 7.91 28.99 -36.47
N LEU A 575 6.67 29.12 -36.00
CA LEU A 575 5.56 29.68 -36.79
C LEU A 575 5.69 31.20 -37.03
N GLU A 576 6.35 31.96 -36.15
CA GLU A 576 6.70 33.36 -36.41
C GLU A 576 7.85 33.47 -37.43
N GLU A 577 8.84 32.58 -37.38
CA GLU A 577 9.93 32.51 -38.39
C GLU A 577 9.40 32.14 -39.79
N ASP A 578 8.57 31.10 -39.91
CA ASP A 578 7.89 30.74 -41.17
C ASP A 578 6.95 31.87 -41.67
N GLY A 579 6.40 32.66 -40.75
CA GLY A 579 5.55 33.82 -41.04
C GLY A 579 6.25 34.97 -41.78
N GLY A 580 7.60 35.01 -41.76
CA GLY A 580 8.39 36.02 -42.46
C GLY A 580 8.35 35.89 -43.99
N VAL A 581 8.03 34.72 -44.53
CA VAL A 581 8.04 34.47 -45.98
C VAL A 581 6.69 34.80 -46.61
N LYS A 582 6.63 35.89 -47.40
CA LYS A 582 5.46 36.25 -48.21
C LYS A 582 5.32 35.32 -49.43
N SER A 583 4.81 34.10 -49.21
CA SER A 583 4.47 33.16 -50.28
C SER A 583 3.11 33.51 -50.93
N SER A 584 3.11 33.61 -52.26
CA SER A 584 1.98 34.11 -53.05
C SER A 584 1.03 33.00 -53.48
N THR A 585 -0.05 32.80 -52.73
CA THR A 585 -1.27 32.01 -53.07
C THR A 585 -1.10 30.49 -53.19
N PRO A 586 -2.19 29.68 -53.04
CA PRO A 586 -3.55 30.02 -52.60
C PRO A 586 -3.89 29.45 -51.21
N LYS A 587 -4.25 30.31 -50.26
CA LYS A 587 -4.62 29.91 -48.88
C LYS A 587 -6.04 29.30 -48.80
N LYS A 588 -6.19 28.03 -49.16
CA LYS A 588 -7.36 27.21 -48.80
C LYS A 588 -6.99 25.96 -48.00
N GLU A 589 -6.39 24.93 -48.59
CA GLU A 589 -6.19 23.66 -47.88
C GLU A 589 -5.47 23.78 -46.53
N ASP A 590 -4.38 24.53 -46.42
CA ASP A 590 -3.71 24.72 -45.13
C ASP A 590 -4.50 25.61 -44.16
N LYS A 591 -5.36 26.50 -44.69
CA LYS A 591 -6.31 27.24 -43.87
C LYS A 591 -7.41 26.32 -43.35
N ASP A 592 -7.95 25.44 -44.19
CA ASP A 592 -8.99 24.46 -43.82
C ASP A 592 -8.43 23.40 -42.85
N ARG A 593 -7.17 22.99 -43.01
CA ARG A 593 -6.44 22.13 -42.06
C ARG A 593 -6.17 22.85 -40.74
N MET A 594 -5.81 24.13 -40.76
CA MET A 594 -5.68 24.96 -39.55
C MET A 594 -7.04 25.20 -38.88
N GLU A 595 -8.11 25.38 -39.65
CA GLU A 595 -9.47 25.59 -39.14
C GLU A 595 -10.02 24.28 -38.54
N GLN A 596 -9.71 23.13 -39.14
CA GLN A 596 -9.94 21.79 -38.53
C GLN A 596 -9.09 21.56 -37.28
N SER A 597 -7.82 21.98 -37.25
CA SER A 597 -6.96 21.83 -36.06
C SER A 597 -7.44 22.74 -34.93
N LEU A 598 -7.82 23.99 -35.21
CA LEU A 598 -8.43 24.92 -34.26
C LEU A 598 -9.82 24.45 -33.78
N GLN A 599 -10.64 23.85 -34.64
CA GLN A 599 -11.89 23.19 -34.22
C GLN A 599 -11.61 21.99 -33.29
N LYS A 600 -10.60 21.18 -33.60
CA LYS A 600 -10.17 20.05 -32.76
C LYS A 600 -9.61 20.53 -31.41
N ILE A 601 -8.82 21.60 -31.40
CA ILE A 601 -8.33 22.27 -30.18
C ILE A 601 -9.52 22.84 -29.38
N SER A 602 -10.43 23.57 -30.00
CA SER A 602 -11.65 24.08 -29.34
C SER A 602 -12.53 22.96 -28.76
N HIS A 603 -12.60 21.80 -29.43
CA HIS A 603 -13.29 20.62 -28.92
C HIS A 603 -12.56 19.96 -27.75
N LEU A 604 -11.22 19.90 -27.78
CA LEU A 604 -10.38 19.44 -26.67
C LEU A 604 -10.42 20.40 -25.49
N GLU A 605 -10.42 21.72 -25.69
CA GLU A 605 -10.66 22.71 -24.65
C GLU A 605 -12.05 22.57 -24.03
N LYS A 606 -13.10 22.39 -24.84
CA LYS A 606 -14.46 22.16 -24.33
C LYS A 606 -14.53 20.89 -23.48
N LYS A 607 -13.77 19.84 -23.84
CA LYS A 607 -13.59 18.61 -23.05
C LYS A 607 -12.77 18.84 -21.78
N MET A 608 -11.65 19.55 -21.84
CA MET A 608 -10.86 19.94 -20.65
C MET A 608 -11.71 20.74 -19.68
N ARG A 609 -12.39 21.79 -20.14
CA ARG A 609 -13.31 22.60 -19.31
C ARG A 609 -14.49 21.78 -18.79
N ALA A 610 -14.91 20.70 -19.45
CA ALA A 610 -15.91 19.77 -18.91
C ALA A 610 -15.32 18.92 -17.76
N LEU A 611 -14.16 18.30 -17.99
CA LEU A 611 -13.42 17.53 -16.98
C LEU A 611 -12.97 18.38 -15.79
N GLU A 612 -12.64 19.65 -15.98
CA GLU A 612 -12.35 20.62 -14.90
C GLU A 612 -13.59 20.87 -14.04
N ARG A 613 -14.76 21.08 -14.65
CA ARG A 613 -16.03 21.24 -13.92
C ARG A 613 -16.45 19.94 -13.21
N GLU A 614 -16.18 18.79 -13.80
CA GLU A 614 -16.41 17.49 -13.15
C GLU A 614 -15.43 17.26 -11.99
N THR A 615 -14.17 17.64 -12.14
CA THR A 615 -13.17 17.62 -11.05
C THR A 615 -13.56 18.57 -9.92
N GLN A 616 -14.07 19.77 -10.24
CA GLN A 616 -14.61 20.71 -9.25
C GLN A 616 -15.85 20.15 -8.53
N ARG A 617 -16.81 19.54 -9.26
CA ARG A 617 -17.97 18.85 -8.66
C ARG A 617 -17.53 17.71 -7.74
N LEU A 618 -16.55 16.91 -8.15
CA LEU A 618 -15.99 15.84 -7.33
C LEU A 618 -15.22 16.37 -6.11
N SER A 619 -14.57 17.54 -6.23
CA SER A 619 -13.96 18.24 -5.08
C SER A 619 -15.02 18.66 -4.07
N VAL A 620 -16.09 19.33 -4.51
CA VAL A 620 -17.20 19.76 -3.64
C VAL A 620 -17.90 18.55 -2.99
N ALA A 621 -18.15 17.48 -3.75
CA ALA A 621 -18.69 16.23 -3.21
C ALA A 621 -17.74 15.57 -2.18
N ASN A 622 -16.43 15.60 -2.39
CA ASN A 622 -15.46 15.13 -1.40
C ASN A 622 -15.43 16.02 -0.14
N GLU A 623 -15.60 17.34 -0.28
CA GLU A 623 -15.76 18.24 0.88
C GLU A 623 -17.06 17.95 1.64
N GLU A 624 -18.17 17.68 0.96
CA GLU A 624 -19.43 17.27 1.58
C GLU A 624 -19.31 15.91 2.29
N LEU A 625 -18.63 14.94 1.68
CA LEU A 625 -18.35 13.63 2.29
C LEU A 625 -17.41 13.73 3.50
N THR A 626 -16.43 14.64 3.49
CA THR A 626 -15.58 14.89 4.66
C THR A 626 -16.34 15.61 5.78
N ARG A 627 -17.17 16.62 5.47
CA ARG A 627 -18.11 17.22 6.44
C ARG A 627 -19.05 16.17 7.06
N ALA A 628 -19.59 15.25 6.24
CA ALA A 628 -20.46 14.17 6.70
C ALA A 628 -19.72 13.15 7.57
N ARG A 629 -18.50 12.74 7.18
CA ARG A 629 -17.59 11.91 7.99
C ARG A 629 -17.34 12.54 9.35
N ASP A 630 -17.06 13.84 9.40
CA ASP A 630 -16.71 14.54 10.63
C ASP A 630 -17.93 14.70 11.55
N GLY A 631 -19.11 14.95 10.98
CA GLY A 631 -20.38 14.88 11.70
C GLY A 631 -20.69 13.49 12.28
N LEU A 632 -20.42 12.42 11.52
CA LEU A 632 -20.51 11.04 12.01
C LEU A 632 -19.48 10.75 13.11
N GLN A 633 -18.25 11.27 13.00
CA GLN A 633 -17.21 11.12 14.02
C GLN A 633 -17.60 11.82 15.34
N VAL A 634 -18.23 12.99 15.28
CA VAL A 634 -18.82 13.66 16.45
C VAL A 634 -19.99 12.85 17.04
N SER A 635 -20.85 12.25 16.20
CA SER A 635 -21.97 11.42 16.69
C SER A 635 -21.50 10.15 17.39
N LEU A 636 -20.44 9.51 16.87
CA LEU A 636 -19.77 8.35 17.50
C LEU A 636 -19.08 8.74 18.81
N ALA A 637 -18.43 9.91 18.89
CA ALA A 637 -17.85 10.41 20.13
C ALA A 637 -18.93 10.69 21.20
N ARG A 638 -20.10 11.21 20.81
CA ARG A 638 -21.25 11.38 21.70
C ARG A 638 -21.80 10.04 22.20
N LEU A 639 -21.93 9.04 21.32
CA LEU A 639 -22.39 7.71 21.69
C LEU A 639 -21.41 6.97 22.60
N ARG A 640 -20.09 7.11 22.39
CA ARG A 640 -19.06 6.58 23.31
C ARG A 640 -19.19 7.19 24.71
N ARG A 641 -19.27 8.51 24.83
CA ARG A 641 -19.50 9.19 26.13
C ARG A 641 -20.79 8.77 26.81
N GLN A 642 -21.84 8.46 26.05
CA GLN A 642 -23.10 7.91 26.59
C GLN A 642 -22.96 6.43 27.03
N GLY A 643 -22.10 5.64 26.38
CA GLY A 643 -21.72 4.31 26.83
C GLY A 643 -20.91 4.38 28.13
N GLU A 644 -19.81 5.13 28.12
CA GLU A 644 -18.93 5.39 29.28
C GLU A 644 -19.73 5.86 30.50
N ALA A 645 -20.68 6.79 30.33
CA ALA A 645 -21.55 7.27 31.42
C ALA A 645 -22.52 6.19 31.94
N ARG A 646 -23.03 5.30 31.08
CA ARG A 646 -23.88 4.17 31.48
C ARG A 646 -23.09 3.09 32.21
N GLU A 647 -21.90 2.76 31.72
CA GLU A 647 -20.98 1.82 32.36
C GLU A 647 -20.54 2.34 33.73
N ALA A 648 -20.24 3.64 33.86
CA ALA A 648 -19.96 4.28 35.14
C ALA A 648 -21.14 4.22 36.12
N ALA A 649 -22.37 4.43 35.64
CA ALA A 649 -23.58 4.33 36.46
C ALA A 649 -23.84 2.89 36.95
N VAL A 650 -23.73 1.90 36.06
CA VAL A 650 -23.84 0.47 36.42
C VAL A 650 -22.73 0.04 37.38
N ALA A 651 -21.51 0.52 37.18
CA ALA A 651 -20.39 0.26 38.09
C ALA A 651 -20.58 0.92 39.48
N ALA A 652 -21.27 2.07 39.56
CA ALA A 652 -21.63 2.70 40.82
C ALA A 652 -22.74 1.91 41.55
N GLN A 653 -23.77 1.47 40.83
CA GLN A 653 -24.83 0.61 41.39
C GLN A 653 -24.25 -0.72 41.92
N ALA A 654 -23.41 -1.40 41.14
CA ALA A 654 -22.78 -2.65 41.55
C ALA A 654 -21.82 -2.50 42.75
N ARG A 655 -21.27 -1.29 43.00
CA ARG A 655 -20.54 -0.99 44.24
C ARG A 655 -21.49 -0.86 45.42
N GLY A 656 -22.57 -0.10 45.29
CA GLY A 656 -23.59 0.04 46.34
C GLY A 656 -24.23 -1.30 46.74
N GLU A 657 -24.58 -2.15 45.77
CA GLU A 657 -25.07 -3.51 46.01
C GLU A 657 -24.03 -4.37 46.73
N ARG A 658 -22.75 -4.28 46.34
CA ARG A 658 -21.64 -4.99 47.00
C ARG A 658 -21.41 -4.51 48.44
N GLU A 659 -21.52 -3.21 48.70
CA GLU A 659 -21.40 -2.62 50.04
C GLU A 659 -22.56 -3.05 50.95
N GLN A 660 -23.80 -3.10 50.42
CA GLN A 660 -24.95 -3.65 51.13
C GLN A 660 -24.80 -5.14 51.43
N LEU A 661 -24.32 -5.94 50.47
CA LEU A 661 -24.03 -7.37 50.69
C LEU A 661 -22.93 -7.55 51.73
N GLN A 662 -21.86 -6.74 51.73
CA GLN A 662 -20.83 -6.77 52.77
C GLN A 662 -21.39 -6.41 54.16
N ALA A 663 -22.30 -5.44 54.26
CA ALA A 663 -22.96 -5.10 55.51
C ALA A 663 -23.83 -6.26 56.04
N THR A 664 -24.61 -6.93 55.19
CA THR A 664 -25.42 -8.10 55.61
C THR A 664 -24.56 -9.29 56.02
N VAL A 665 -23.45 -9.56 55.32
CA VAL A 665 -22.46 -10.58 55.73
C VAL A 665 -21.88 -10.25 57.11
N ALA A 666 -21.44 -9.01 57.35
CA ALA A 666 -20.90 -8.60 58.64
C ALA A 666 -21.92 -8.69 59.79
N GLU A 667 -23.23 -8.53 59.51
CA GLU A 667 -24.27 -8.76 60.53
C GLU A 667 -24.51 -10.25 60.76
N LEU A 668 -24.54 -11.07 59.71
CA LEU A 668 -24.65 -12.53 59.82
C LEU A 668 -23.46 -13.12 60.58
N GLU A 669 -22.24 -12.63 60.36
CA GLU A 669 -21.05 -13.02 61.12
C GLU A 669 -21.18 -12.68 62.61
N LYS A 670 -21.69 -11.49 62.97
CA LYS A 670 -21.99 -11.12 64.37
C LYS A 670 -23.04 -12.06 64.98
N ARG A 671 -24.11 -12.39 64.25
CA ARG A 671 -25.14 -13.35 64.70
C ARG A 671 -24.54 -14.76 64.89
N VAL A 672 -23.67 -15.22 63.99
CA VAL A 672 -22.96 -16.51 64.10
C VAL A 672 -21.97 -16.51 65.28
N ALA A 673 -21.27 -15.41 65.55
CA ALA A 673 -20.40 -15.27 66.71
C ALA A 673 -21.20 -15.35 68.04
N ALA A 674 -22.33 -14.64 68.13
CA ALA A 674 -23.22 -14.72 69.29
C ALA A 674 -23.77 -16.13 69.53
N LEU A 675 -24.20 -16.83 68.47
CA LEU A 675 -24.65 -18.23 68.55
C LEU A 675 -23.53 -19.18 68.96
N ARG A 676 -22.28 -18.97 68.51
CA ARG A 676 -21.11 -19.72 68.96
C ARG A 676 -20.83 -19.51 70.45
N GLY A 677 -21.01 -18.29 70.96
CA GLY A 677 -20.97 -17.97 72.39
C GLY A 677 -22.00 -18.77 73.19
N GLN A 678 -23.28 -18.68 72.82
CA GLN A 678 -24.37 -19.43 73.47
C GLN A 678 -24.15 -20.96 73.45
N VAL A 679 -23.51 -21.48 72.40
CA VAL A 679 -23.12 -22.91 72.32
C VAL A 679 -21.93 -23.23 73.24
N ALA A 680 -21.00 -22.30 73.46
CA ALA A 680 -19.95 -22.46 74.47
C ALA A 680 -20.55 -22.50 75.89
N ASP A 681 -21.42 -21.55 76.23
CA ASP A 681 -22.11 -21.46 77.53
C ASP A 681 -22.95 -22.72 77.80
N ALA A 682 -23.72 -23.17 76.81
CA ALA A 682 -24.54 -24.39 76.90
C ALA A 682 -23.69 -25.67 77.01
N ASN A 683 -22.42 -25.65 76.61
CA ASN A 683 -21.47 -26.72 76.85
C ASN A 683 -20.78 -26.59 78.23
N GLU A 684 -20.54 -25.38 78.72
CA GLU A 684 -20.07 -25.10 80.08
C GLU A 684 -21.06 -25.64 81.12
N LEU A 685 -22.32 -25.22 81.02
CA LEU A 685 -23.43 -25.71 81.86
C LEU A 685 -23.62 -27.24 81.77
N ARG A 686 -23.24 -27.85 80.63
CA ARG A 686 -23.22 -29.31 80.46
C ARG A 686 -22.05 -29.97 81.19
N ARG A 687 -20.86 -29.35 81.21
CA ARG A 687 -19.71 -29.79 82.03
C ARG A 687 -20.02 -29.65 83.52
N GLU A 688 -20.59 -28.52 83.95
CA GLU A 688 -21.02 -28.31 85.33
C GLU A 688 -22.06 -29.33 85.77
N ARG A 689 -23.12 -29.52 84.99
CA ARG A 689 -24.12 -30.56 85.26
C ARG A 689 -23.49 -31.95 85.35
N SER A 690 -22.49 -32.24 84.53
CA SER A 690 -21.73 -33.51 84.57
C SER A 690 -20.89 -33.64 85.85
N ARG A 691 -20.27 -32.55 86.32
CA ARG A 691 -19.53 -32.46 87.59
C ARG A 691 -20.47 -32.66 88.79
N LEU A 692 -21.61 -31.99 88.79
CA LEU A 692 -22.66 -32.14 89.81
C LEU A 692 -23.22 -33.57 89.84
N THR A 693 -23.43 -34.23 88.68
CA THR A 693 -23.84 -35.64 88.69
C THR A 693 -22.77 -36.58 89.26
N ARG A 694 -21.48 -36.31 89.04
CA ARG A 694 -20.39 -37.08 89.67
C ARG A 694 -20.40 -36.91 91.19
N GLN A 695 -20.50 -35.69 91.69
CA GLN A 695 -20.63 -35.41 93.13
C GLN A 695 -21.88 -36.07 93.74
N VAL A 696 -23.02 -36.07 93.04
CA VAL A 696 -24.24 -36.78 93.50
C VAL A 696 -24.06 -38.30 93.48
N GLU A 697 -23.24 -38.86 92.60
CA GLU A 697 -22.86 -40.27 92.66
C GLU A 697 -21.85 -40.57 93.76
N GLU A 698 -20.88 -39.69 94.05
CA GLU A 698 -19.95 -39.82 95.18
C GLU A 698 -20.70 -39.79 96.51
N LEU A 699 -21.56 -38.79 96.74
CA LEU A 699 -22.45 -38.72 97.91
C LEU A 699 -23.40 -39.93 98.02
N ARG A 700 -23.72 -40.61 96.90
CA ARG A 700 -24.45 -41.89 96.89
C ARG A 700 -23.56 -43.09 97.21
N ARG A 701 -22.30 -43.12 96.77
CA ARG A 701 -21.30 -44.13 97.14
C ARG A 701 -20.96 -44.04 98.62
N GLU A 702 -20.81 -42.82 99.16
CA GLU A 702 -20.65 -42.55 100.59
C GLU A 702 -21.88 -43.00 101.40
N ARG A 703 -23.10 -42.65 100.98
CA ARG A 703 -24.33 -43.18 101.61
C ARG A 703 -24.51 -44.69 101.47
N ALA A 704 -23.85 -45.34 100.51
CA ALA A 704 -23.82 -46.80 100.39
C ALA A 704 -22.73 -47.44 101.27
N ALA A 705 -21.61 -46.75 101.49
CA ALA A 705 -20.59 -47.15 102.47
C ALA A 705 -21.15 -47.05 103.91
N ALA A 706 -21.80 -45.93 104.24
CA ALA A 706 -22.48 -45.68 105.51
C ALA A 706 -23.69 -46.59 105.79
N ARG A 707 -23.99 -47.58 104.93
CA ARG A 707 -25.04 -48.59 105.09
C ARG A 707 -24.52 -49.99 105.44
N ARG A 708 -23.25 -50.14 105.79
CA ARG A 708 -22.64 -51.42 106.21
C ARG A 708 -22.27 -51.50 107.71
N SER A 709 -22.96 -50.75 108.56
CA SER A 709 -22.95 -50.91 110.03
C SER A 709 -24.32 -50.58 110.64
N GLY A 710 -24.61 -51.12 111.84
CA GLY A 710 -25.61 -50.56 112.76
C GLY A 710 -27.11 -50.82 112.49
N SER A 711 -27.60 -51.98 112.91
CA SER A 711 -28.99 -52.47 112.93
C SER A 711 -30.10 -51.56 113.53
N ARG A 712 -31.37 -51.92 113.22
CA ARG A 712 -32.67 -51.57 113.89
C ARG A 712 -33.17 -50.12 113.70
N ALA A 713 -34.47 -49.81 113.55
CA ALA A 713 -35.73 -50.59 113.56
C ALA A 713 -36.85 -49.87 112.76
N GLY A 714 -38.10 -50.37 112.80
CA GLY A 714 -39.32 -49.58 112.47
C GLY A 714 -39.87 -49.73 111.05
N GLY A 715 -40.66 -50.79 110.80
CA GLY A 715 -41.38 -51.00 109.53
C GLY A 715 -42.91 -50.88 109.66
N SER A 716 -43.60 -50.79 108.51
CA SER A 716 -45.05 -50.57 108.29
C SER A 716 -45.51 -49.11 108.44
N LYS A 717 -45.96 -48.39 107.41
CA LYS A 717 -47.04 -48.59 106.39
C LYS A 717 -48.44 -48.16 106.84
N VAL A 718 -48.74 -46.85 106.76
CA VAL A 718 -50.10 -46.39 106.44
C VAL A 718 -50.07 -45.39 105.28
N LYS A 719 -51.07 -45.55 104.40
CA LYS A 719 -51.32 -44.95 103.09
C LYS A 719 -51.25 -43.41 103.06
N PHE A 720 -50.72 -42.84 101.97
CA PHE A 720 -51.06 -41.48 101.52
C PHE A 720 -51.65 -41.48 100.11
N LYS A 721 -52.55 -40.54 99.84
CA LYS A 721 -53.33 -40.45 98.58
C LYS A 721 -52.45 -39.97 97.41
N ALA A 722 -52.55 -40.64 96.25
CA ALA A 722 -52.06 -40.09 94.99
C ALA A 722 -53.07 -39.09 94.41
N ALA A 723 -52.78 -37.79 94.50
CA ALA A 723 -53.56 -36.73 93.86
C ALA A 723 -52.82 -36.17 92.62
N ARG A 724 -53.57 -35.85 91.56
CA ARG A 724 -53.02 -35.35 90.29
C ARG A 724 -52.60 -33.88 90.38
N ALA A 725 -51.43 -33.55 89.85
CA ALA A 725 -51.07 -32.18 89.44
C ALA A 725 -50.69 -32.15 87.95
N LYS A 726 -51.55 -31.58 87.09
CA LYS A 726 -51.34 -31.48 85.64
C LYS A 726 -50.55 -30.19 85.29
N HIS A 727 -49.21 -30.19 85.27
CA HIS A 727 -48.49 -28.95 84.87
C HIS A 727 -47.12 -29.09 84.18
N SER A 728 -47.02 -29.88 83.10
CA SER A 728 -45.80 -29.94 82.26
C SER A 728 -46.04 -29.85 80.74
N LEU A 729 -47.13 -30.40 80.22
CA LEU A 729 -47.35 -30.52 78.77
C LEU A 729 -47.65 -29.21 78.03
N ARG A 730 -48.12 -28.14 78.73
CA ARG A 730 -48.52 -26.88 78.06
C ARG A 730 -47.32 -26.10 77.48
N ARG A 731 -46.17 -26.09 78.16
CA ARG A 731 -44.95 -25.40 77.67
C ARG A 731 -44.36 -26.08 76.42
N ARG A 732 -44.38 -27.42 76.34
CA ARG A 732 -43.78 -28.15 75.20
C ARG A 732 -44.58 -28.00 73.91
N ARG A 733 -45.91 -27.78 74.00
CA ARG A 733 -46.74 -27.45 72.83
C ARG A 733 -46.56 -26.00 72.39
N ALA A 734 -46.49 -25.06 73.34
CA ALA A 734 -46.23 -23.65 73.05
C ALA A 734 -44.90 -23.43 72.31
N PHE A 735 -43.80 -24.02 72.77
CA PHE A 735 -42.48 -23.88 72.12
C PHE A 735 -42.44 -24.45 70.69
N LEU A 736 -43.18 -25.54 70.44
CA LEU A 736 -43.28 -26.11 69.09
C LEU A 736 -44.12 -25.21 68.17
N SER A 737 -45.26 -24.70 68.64
CA SER A 737 -46.09 -23.77 67.88
C SER A 737 -45.41 -22.43 67.62
N GLN A 738 -44.54 -21.97 68.54
CA GLN A 738 -43.72 -20.77 68.37
C GLN A 738 -42.72 -20.97 67.22
N SER A 739 -41.92 -22.05 67.26
CA SER A 739 -40.93 -22.38 66.22
C SER A 739 -41.58 -22.67 64.85
N ILE A 740 -42.78 -23.27 64.83
CA ILE A 740 -43.54 -23.46 63.58
C ILE A 740 -44.02 -22.10 63.01
N LYS A 741 -44.41 -21.14 63.86
CA LYS A 741 -44.75 -19.78 63.40
C LYS A 741 -43.53 -19.03 62.86
N GLU A 742 -42.40 -19.13 63.54
CA GLU A 742 -41.15 -18.47 63.15
C GLU A 742 -40.57 -19.05 61.85
N MET A 743 -40.82 -20.33 61.53
CA MET A 743 -40.56 -20.87 60.19
C MET A 743 -41.66 -20.52 59.16
N SER A 744 -42.93 -20.37 59.56
CA SER A 744 -44.02 -19.90 58.66
C SER A 744 -43.66 -18.54 58.05
N SER A 745 -43.18 -17.60 58.87
CA SER A 745 -42.73 -16.27 58.43
C SER A 745 -41.49 -16.27 57.52
N ILE A 746 -40.82 -17.41 57.33
CA ILE A 746 -39.72 -17.58 56.36
C ILE A 746 -40.25 -18.15 55.03
N PHE A 747 -41.31 -18.96 55.06
CA PHE A 747 -41.90 -19.58 53.87
C PHE A 747 -43.03 -18.76 53.22
N GLU A 748 -43.69 -17.84 53.94
CA GLU A 748 -44.70 -16.94 53.35
C GLU A 748 -44.14 -16.03 52.23
N ASN A 749 -42.83 -15.72 52.26
CA ASN A 749 -42.13 -14.96 51.22
C ASN A 749 -41.66 -15.82 50.02
N PHE A 750 -41.99 -17.12 49.96
CA PHE A 750 -41.58 -18.04 48.89
C PHE A 750 -42.74 -18.59 48.05
N ASN A 751 -43.90 -17.91 48.03
CA ASN A 751 -45.05 -18.22 47.17
C ASN A 751 -45.16 -17.27 45.96
N LYS A 752 -44.03 -17.01 45.29
CA LYS A 752 -43.99 -16.50 43.91
C LYS A 752 -42.92 -17.27 43.12
N ASP A 753 -43.38 -18.04 42.14
CA ASP A 753 -42.52 -18.69 41.15
C ASP A 753 -42.13 -17.67 40.06
N ASP A 754 -41.15 -16.81 40.34
CA ASP A 754 -40.57 -15.89 39.35
C ASP A 754 -39.62 -16.65 38.39
N TRP A 755 -40.20 -17.57 37.58
CA TRP A 755 -39.53 -18.39 36.56
C TRP A 755 -40.30 -18.39 35.23
N GLU A 756 -40.52 -17.23 34.63
CA GLU A 756 -40.85 -17.09 33.21
C GLU A 756 -39.88 -16.16 32.46
N ASP A 757 -40.02 -16.12 31.13
CA ASP A 757 -38.97 -15.82 30.14
C ASP A 757 -38.18 -14.51 30.29
N MET A 758 -36.86 -14.62 30.08
CA MET A 758 -36.01 -13.51 29.60
C MET A 758 -36.27 -13.24 28.10
N SER A 759 -37.49 -12.81 27.76
CA SER A 759 -37.85 -12.30 26.44
C SER A 759 -38.39 -10.87 26.55
N ARG A 760 -37.90 -9.98 25.67
CA ARG A 760 -37.94 -8.52 25.87
C ARG A 760 -39.35 -7.93 25.98
N ASP A 761 -39.54 -7.09 26.99
CA ASP A 761 -40.74 -6.29 27.21
C ASP A 761 -41.13 -5.36 26.04
N ARG A 762 -42.43 -5.11 25.96
CA ARG A 762 -43.02 -3.90 25.35
C ARG A 762 -44.03 -3.32 26.33
N ASN A 763 -43.72 -2.14 26.88
CA ASN A 763 -44.47 -1.50 27.96
C ASN A 763 -45.96 -1.25 27.63
N SER A 764 -46.84 -1.49 28.63
CA SER A 764 -48.12 -0.76 28.76
C SER A 764 -48.62 -0.73 30.22
N GLN A 765 -48.47 0.43 30.86
CA GLN A 765 -49.25 1.01 31.97
C GLN A 765 -49.93 0.11 33.03
N GLU A 766 -49.58 0.36 34.30
CA GLU A 766 -50.58 0.34 35.39
C GLU A 766 -51.29 1.70 35.48
N THR A 767 -52.54 1.70 35.96
CA THR A 767 -53.28 2.92 36.37
C THR A 767 -53.81 2.76 37.78
N PHE A 768 -53.32 3.58 38.72
CA PHE A 768 -53.96 3.76 40.03
C PHE A 768 -55.28 4.52 39.90
N SER A 769 -56.21 4.31 40.84
CA SER A 769 -57.55 4.92 40.82
C SER A 769 -58.02 5.35 42.20
N PHE A 770 -58.24 6.65 42.36
CA PHE A 770 -59.11 7.32 43.34
C PHE A 770 -59.49 8.67 42.69
N GLN A 771 -60.71 8.86 42.16
CA GLN A 771 -62.00 9.15 42.84
C GLN A 771 -62.32 10.66 42.80
N ILE A 772 -63.62 10.99 42.63
CA ILE A 772 -64.31 12.31 42.73
C ILE A 772 -64.74 12.98 41.41
N VAL A 773 -66.00 12.70 41.05
CA VAL A 773 -67.11 13.57 40.57
C VAL A 773 -66.84 14.76 39.63
N ILE A 774 -67.49 14.78 38.45
CA ILE A 774 -68.52 15.76 37.97
C ILE A 774 -68.94 15.45 36.50
N GLN A 775 -70.20 15.80 36.20
CA GLN A 775 -70.98 15.90 34.94
C GLN A 775 -70.25 16.04 33.57
N SER A 776 -70.85 15.69 32.41
CA SER A 776 -72.14 15.03 32.08
C SER A 776 -72.22 14.54 30.61
N ASP A 777 -73.35 13.90 30.28
CA ASP A 777 -74.03 13.81 28.98
C ASP A 777 -73.55 12.92 27.81
N SER A 778 -74.45 11.95 27.51
CA SER A 778 -74.94 11.55 26.17
C SER A 778 -74.32 10.39 25.38
N SER A 779 -75.10 9.30 25.34
CA SER A 779 -75.57 8.61 24.11
C SER A 779 -74.66 7.69 23.27
N ASN A 780 -75.05 6.40 23.28
CA ASN A 780 -75.13 5.48 22.12
C ASN A 780 -73.86 5.00 21.38
N SER A 781 -73.25 3.95 21.95
CA SER A 781 -73.28 2.56 21.42
C SER A 781 -72.80 2.20 19.99
N ILE A 782 -72.22 0.99 19.91
CA ILE A 782 -71.89 0.16 18.72
C ILE A 782 -70.53 0.42 18.00
N ARG A 783 -69.56 -0.43 18.39
CA ARG A 783 -68.46 -1.06 17.60
C ARG A 783 -67.66 -0.20 16.57
N PRO A 784 -66.33 -0.04 16.75
CA PRO A 784 -65.46 0.57 15.74
C PRO A 784 -65.10 -0.39 14.60
N ALA A 785 -65.08 0.12 13.38
CA ALA A 785 -64.21 -0.36 12.30
C ALA A 785 -62.89 0.43 12.34
N ALA A 786 -61.77 -0.17 11.92
CA ALA A 786 -60.47 0.51 11.93
C ALA A 786 -60.32 1.48 10.75
N CYS A 787 -60.06 2.77 11.01
CA CYS A 787 -59.55 3.68 9.97
C CYS A 787 -58.86 4.95 10.54
N ARG A 788 -57.60 5.15 10.10
CA ARG A 788 -56.94 6.41 9.69
C ARG A 788 -56.86 7.67 10.59
N PHE A 789 -55.69 8.31 10.43
CA PHE A 789 -55.37 9.73 10.55
C PHE A 789 -56.52 10.73 10.26
N PRO A 790 -56.41 11.91 10.90
CA PRO A 790 -56.29 13.20 10.20
C PRO A 790 -54.83 13.73 10.36
N SER A 791 -54.20 14.50 9.46
CA SER A 791 -54.68 15.58 8.56
C SER A 791 -55.05 16.87 9.33
N ARG A 792 -54.87 18.09 8.79
CA ARG A 792 -54.72 18.50 7.39
C ARG A 792 -54.04 19.89 7.26
N GLU A 793 -53.93 20.36 6.01
CA GLU A 793 -53.73 21.77 5.58
C GLU A 793 -52.33 22.40 5.79
N THR A 794 -51.78 23.21 4.86
CA THR A 794 -52.29 23.79 3.58
C THR A 794 -51.23 23.81 2.44
N ASP A 795 -51.71 23.76 1.19
CA ASP A 795 -51.28 24.49 -0.04
C ASP A 795 -49.81 24.35 -0.61
N ASP A 796 -49.50 24.53 -1.90
CA ASP A 796 -50.35 24.80 -3.09
C ASP A 796 -49.76 24.32 -4.47
N THR A 797 -50.63 24.23 -5.48
CA THR A 797 -50.45 24.35 -6.95
C THR A 797 -49.46 23.49 -7.80
N LEU A 798 -50.04 22.97 -8.90
CA LEU A 798 -49.53 22.90 -10.30
C LEU A 798 -48.40 21.91 -10.73
N SER A 799 -48.85 20.85 -11.41
CA SER A 799 -48.45 20.43 -12.79
C SER A 799 -47.03 19.86 -13.05
N THR A 800 -46.83 18.88 -13.96
CA THR A 800 -47.74 18.30 -14.97
C THR A 800 -47.49 16.79 -15.18
N SER A 801 -48.56 16.08 -15.57
CA SER A 801 -48.53 14.82 -16.33
C SER A 801 -47.81 14.99 -17.69
N LYS A 802 -47.42 13.93 -18.39
CA LYS A 802 -48.28 13.06 -19.23
C LYS A 802 -47.57 11.72 -19.50
N GLU A 803 -48.28 10.60 -19.33
CA GLU A 803 -48.77 9.68 -20.38
C GLU A 803 -47.64 8.81 -20.99
N SER A 804 -47.61 7.48 -20.88
CA SER A 804 -48.67 6.45 -21.02
C SER A 804 -49.18 6.29 -22.45
N ASP A 805 -48.73 5.21 -23.11
CA ASP A 805 -49.65 4.38 -23.90
C ASP A 805 -49.18 2.92 -23.96
N VAL A 806 -50.14 2.03 -24.19
CA VAL A 806 -50.05 0.55 -24.11
C VAL A 806 -50.89 0.05 -25.30
N PRO A 807 -50.47 -0.91 -26.17
CA PRO A 807 -50.27 -2.33 -25.80
C PRO A 807 -49.19 -3.06 -26.67
N GLN A 808 -48.98 -4.39 -26.76
CA GLN A 808 -49.72 -5.61 -26.36
C GLN A 808 -48.77 -6.75 -25.90
N ASP A 809 -49.33 -7.69 -25.13
CA ASP A 809 -48.94 -9.10 -24.93
C ASP A 809 -49.26 -9.99 -26.18
N PRO A 810 -49.06 -11.33 -26.23
CA PRO A 810 -47.93 -12.18 -25.76
C PRO A 810 -47.56 -13.41 -26.69
N ILE A 811 -46.38 -14.03 -26.49
CA ILE A 811 -46.04 -15.45 -26.84
C ILE A 811 -46.06 -15.77 -28.39
N PRO A 812 -45.92 -17.04 -28.89
CA PRO A 812 -44.74 -17.92 -29.05
C PRO A 812 -44.10 -17.91 -30.47
N ALA A 813 -43.19 -18.87 -30.75
CA ALA A 813 -42.64 -19.18 -32.08
C ALA A 813 -43.46 -20.23 -32.90
N PRO A 814 -43.39 -20.17 -34.24
CA PRO A 814 -43.15 -21.36 -35.11
C PRO A 814 -41.98 -21.09 -36.10
N GLN A 815 -41.24 -22.03 -36.72
CA GLN A 815 -41.46 -23.40 -37.26
C GLN A 815 -42.09 -23.50 -38.69
N SER A 816 -41.53 -24.44 -39.47
CA SER A 816 -42.09 -25.07 -40.71
C SER A 816 -42.14 -24.24 -42.01
N SER A 817 -42.07 -24.83 -43.23
CA SER A 817 -41.80 -26.24 -43.63
C SER A 817 -41.52 -26.42 -45.16
N HIS A 818 -41.13 -27.67 -45.51
CA HIS A 818 -41.13 -28.37 -46.82
C HIS A 818 -39.78 -28.45 -47.58
N LEU A 819 -39.17 -29.61 -47.87
CA LEU A 819 -39.56 -31.03 -48.17
C LEU A 819 -39.94 -31.33 -49.64
N LYS A 820 -39.04 -32.02 -50.36
CA LYS A 820 -39.18 -33.44 -50.80
C LYS A 820 -38.10 -33.85 -51.84
N HIS A 821 -37.25 -34.84 -51.53
CA HIS A 821 -37.17 -36.10 -52.30
C HIS A 821 -36.28 -37.18 -51.62
N CYS A 822 -36.37 -38.41 -52.13
CA CYS A 822 -35.67 -39.64 -51.70
C CYS A 822 -34.96 -40.28 -52.94
N PRO A 823 -34.25 -41.45 -52.91
CA PRO A 823 -34.12 -42.47 -51.83
C PRO A 823 -32.72 -43.14 -51.65
N PHE A 824 -32.65 -44.16 -50.75
CA PHE A 824 -31.80 -45.39 -50.70
C PHE A 824 -30.33 -45.36 -51.21
N LYS A 825 -29.31 -45.96 -50.58
CA LYS A 825 -29.16 -47.20 -49.75
C LYS A 825 -27.77 -47.09 -49.01
N VAL A 826 -27.23 -47.90 -48.10
CA VAL A 826 -27.43 -49.27 -47.55
C VAL A 826 -27.14 -49.22 -46.01
N LEU A 827 -28.03 -49.70 -45.14
CA LEU A 827 -27.91 -50.86 -44.20
C LEU A 827 -26.53 -51.11 -43.51
N PHE A 828 -26.41 -51.48 -42.21
CA PHE A 828 -27.42 -51.99 -41.26
C PHE A 828 -27.02 -51.87 -39.75
N LYS A 829 -27.96 -51.40 -38.90
CA LYS A 829 -28.25 -51.81 -37.48
C LYS A 829 -27.15 -51.79 -36.38
N SER A 830 -27.42 -51.77 -35.06
CA SER A 830 -28.53 -51.36 -34.14
C SER A 830 -28.01 -51.55 -32.68
N ALA A 831 -28.57 -51.10 -31.54
CA ALA A 831 -29.90 -50.60 -31.13
C ALA A 831 -29.70 -49.65 -29.88
N PHE A 832 -30.51 -48.63 -29.57
CA PHE A 832 -31.90 -48.63 -29.04
C PHE A 832 -32.03 -49.20 -27.59
N LEU A 833 -32.66 -48.56 -26.59
CA LEU A 833 -33.03 -47.14 -26.36
C LEU A 833 -33.34 -46.88 -24.85
N GLN A 834 -33.53 -45.59 -24.54
CA GLN A 834 -34.19 -44.96 -23.38
C GLN A 834 -35.49 -45.63 -22.85
N CYS A 835 -35.73 -45.64 -21.53
CA CYS A 835 -36.98 -45.14 -20.88
C CYS A 835 -36.99 -45.24 -19.34
N ALA A 836 -37.98 -44.55 -18.73
CA ALA A 836 -38.18 -44.38 -17.28
C ALA A 836 -39.15 -45.41 -16.66
N LEU A 837 -39.33 -45.38 -15.33
CA LEU A 837 -40.68 -45.39 -14.72
C LEU A 837 -40.70 -44.97 -13.23
N HIS A 838 -41.91 -44.70 -12.74
CA HIS A 838 -42.28 -44.30 -11.37
C HIS A 838 -43.05 -45.46 -10.68
N GLN A 839 -43.64 -45.21 -9.48
CA GLN A 839 -44.69 -46.04 -8.82
C GLN A 839 -44.26 -47.41 -8.21
N CYS A 840 -44.94 -47.97 -7.20
CA CYS A 840 -45.70 -47.40 -6.05
C CYS A 840 -46.01 -48.50 -4.98
N ILE A 841 -46.64 -48.12 -3.85
CA ILE A 841 -47.59 -48.94 -3.01
C ILE A 841 -47.03 -50.26 -2.39
N ARG A 842 -46.73 -50.33 -1.07
CA ARG A 842 -47.60 -50.49 0.14
C ARG A 842 -48.02 -51.96 0.46
N GLN A 843 -48.21 -52.21 1.77
CA GLN A 843 -48.81 -53.41 2.41
C GLN A 843 -47.90 -54.66 2.43
N THR A 844 -48.03 -55.65 3.35
CA THR A 844 -49.08 -55.95 4.36
C THR A 844 -48.54 -56.11 5.81
N GLU A 845 -49.45 -56.27 6.78
CA GLU A 845 -49.15 -56.42 8.22
C GLU A 845 -48.70 -57.84 8.65
N GLY A 846 -48.14 -57.96 9.86
CA GLY A 846 -47.84 -59.26 10.50
C GLY A 846 -47.44 -59.15 11.97
N LYS A 847 -48.40 -59.21 12.90
CA LYS A 847 -48.18 -59.11 14.36
C LYS A 847 -47.69 -60.44 14.93
N HIS A 848 -46.63 -60.46 15.76
CA HIS A 848 -46.51 -61.40 16.91
C HIS A 848 -45.57 -60.86 18.00
N LYS A 849 -45.55 -61.50 19.19
CA LYS A 849 -45.14 -60.90 20.47
C LYS A 849 -43.86 -61.52 21.07
N LYS A 850 -43.10 -60.64 21.77
CA LYS A 850 -42.27 -60.89 22.99
C LYS A 850 -40.88 -61.57 22.88
N LYS A 851 -39.92 -60.90 23.55
CA LYS A 851 -38.73 -61.37 24.31
C LYS A 851 -37.35 -61.54 23.61
N LYS A 852 -36.41 -60.75 24.16
CA LYS A 852 -34.98 -61.03 24.50
C LYS A 852 -33.93 -61.21 23.37
N THR A 853 -33.11 -60.17 23.23
CA THR A 853 -31.62 -60.17 23.22
C THR A 853 -30.88 -61.30 22.45
N GLY A 854 -30.20 -60.97 21.34
CA GLY A 854 -29.19 -61.89 20.77
C GLY A 854 -28.65 -61.63 19.34
N ALA A 855 -28.83 -60.46 18.70
CA ALA A 855 -28.67 -60.35 17.24
C ALA A 855 -27.92 -59.10 16.71
N GLN A 856 -26.79 -58.70 17.29
CA GLN A 856 -26.02 -57.53 16.83
C GLN A 856 -24.69 -57.85 16.09
N LYS A 857 -24.50 -59.10 15.61
CA LYS A 857 -23.28 -59.51 14.87
C LYS A 857 -23.50 -59.94 13.40
N ARG A 858 -24.74 -59.97 12.87
CA ARG A 858 -25.04 -60.35 11.46
C ARG A 858 -25.43 -59.19 10.53
N ALA A 859 -25.93 -58.07 11.06
CA ALA A 859 -26.23 -56.90 10.21
C ALA A 859 -24.95 -56.27 9.62
N PHE A 860 -23.86 -56.26 10.39
CA PHE A 860 -22.59 -55.68 9.98
C PHE A 860 -21.92 -56.46 8.83
N SER A 861 -22.07 -57.78 8.75
CA SER A 861 -21.49 -58.57 7.67
C SER A 861 -22.18 -58.31 6.33
N LEU A 862 -23.51 -58.16 6.31
CA LEU A 862 -24.26 -57.84 5.08
C LEU A 862 -23.96 -56.43 4.57
N ALA A 863 -23.91 -55.42 5.45
CA ALA A 863 -23.54 -54.06 5.07
C ALA A 863 -22.09 -53.98 4.55
N LEU A 864 -21.16 -54.70 5.18
CA LEU A 864 -19.77 -54.80 4.73
C LEU A 864 -19.66 -55.53 3.39
N GLN A 865 -20.38 -56.65 3.20
CA GLN A 865 -20.41 -57.38 1.93
C GLN A 865 -21.00 -56.52 0.80
N GLN A 866 -22.09 -55.80 1.03
CA GLN A 866 -22.66 -54.87 0.06
C GLN A 866 -21.69 -53.73 -0.29
N ARG A 867 -20.94 -53.19 0.68
CA ARG A 867 -19.90 -52.18 0.44
C ARG A 867 -18.67 -52.74 -0.27
N ILE A 868 -18.29 -53.99 -0.02
CA ILE A 868 -17.23 -54.69 -0.77
C ILE A 868 -17.67 -54.92 -2.22
N ILE A 869 -18.92 -55.37 -2.45
CA ILE A 869 -19.48 -55.59 -3.79
C ILE A 869 -19.59 -54.27 -4.56
N SER A 870 -20.05 -53.17 -3.94
CA SER A 870 -20.12 -51.88 -4.62
C SER A 870 -18.74 -51.28 -4.91
N LEU A 871 -17.76 -51.45 -4.01
CA LEU A 871 -16.36 -51.09 -4.29
C LEU A 871 -15.75 -51.97 -5.39
N GLN A 872 -16.04 -53.27 -5.43
CA GLN A 872 -15.62 -54.17 -6.51
C GLN A 872 -16.26 -53.78 -7.85
N GLN A 873 -17.53 -53.36 -7.87
CA GLN A 873 -18.20 -52.82 -9.05
C GLN A 873 -17.59 -51.49 -9.49
N GLN A 874 -17.29 -50.57 -8.57
CA GLN A 874 -16.60 -49.31 -8.89
C GLN A 874 -15.19 -49.55 -9.44
N ILE A 875 -14.43 -50.47 -8.84
CA ILE A 875 -13.11 -50.89 -9.36
C ILE A 875 -13.26 -51.55 -10.73
N ALA A 876 -14.27 -52.39 -10.96
CA ALA A 876 -14.52 -52.99 -12.27
C ALA A 876 -14.85 -51.93 -13.34
N VAL A 877 -15.70 -50.94 -13.03
CA VAL A 877 -16.04 -49.81 -13.90
C VAL A 877 -14.82 -48.93 -14.19
N LEU A 878 -13.97 -48.66 -13.18
CA LEU A 878 -12.72 -47.93 -13.39
C LEU A 878 -11.71 -48.74 -14.23
N GLN A 879 -11.68 -50.08 -14.08
CA GLN A 879 -10.85 -50.96 -14.91
C GLN A 879 -11.37 -51.10 -16.35
N THR A 880 -12.68 -51.06 -16.59
CA THR A 880 -13.22 -51.05 -17.97
C THR A 880 -13.05 -49.67 -18.60
N GLY A 881 -13.26 -48.58 -17.86
CA GLY A 881 -12.93 -47.22 -18.30
C GLY A 881 -11.45 -47.05 -18.66
N LYS A 882 -10.54 -47.56 -17.82
CA LYS A 882 -9.09 -47.60 -18.11
C LYS A 882 -8.78 -48.40 -19.37
N ARG A 883 -9.42 -49.55 -19.58
CA ARG A 883 -9.27 -50.36 -20.80
C ARG A 883 -9.82 -49.66 -22.05
N ALA A 884 -10.98 -49.02 -21.97
CA ALA A 884 -11.56 -48.26 -23.07
C ALA A 884 -10.68 -47.06 -23.47
N ALA A 885 -10.21 -46.28 -22.48
CA ALA A 885 -9.27 -45.18 -22.72
C ALA A 885 -7.93 -45.69 -23.31
N GLN A 886 -7.43 -46.83 -22.84
CA GLN A 886 -6.20 -47.44 -23.36
C GLN A 886 -6.37 -47.97 -24.80
N ASN A 887 -7.56 -48.45 -25.18
CA ASN A 887 -7.88 -48.88 -26.55
C ASN A 887 -8.04 -47.67 -27.48
N SER A 888 -8.78 -46.63 -27.07
CA SER A 888 -8.85 -45.36 -27.82
C SER A 888 -7.47 -44.73 -28.02
N ALA A 889 -6.60 -44.78 -26.99
CA ALA A 889 -5.20 -44.35 -27.09
C ALA A 889 -4.28 -45.32 -27.89
N ARG A 890 -4.75 -46.49 -28.30
CA ARG A 890 -4.10 -47.36 -29.31
C ARG A 890 -4.62 -47.03 -30.70
N GLU A 891 -5.94 -46.92 -30.88
CA GLU A 891 -6.59 -46.50 -32.12
C GLU A 891 -6.05 -45.15 -32.61
N LEU A 892 -5.93 -44.14 -31.72
CA LEU A 892 -5.34 -42.84 -32.03
C LEU A 892 -3.84 -42.91 -32.36
N ARG A 893 -3.11 -43.92 -31.88
CA ARG A 893 -1.71 -44.17 -32.30
C ARG A 893 -1.64 -44.88 -33.66
N GLU A 894 -2.62 -45.72 -33.97
CA GLU A 894 -2.72 -46.40 -35.26
C GLU A 894 -3.21 -45.48 -36.38
N THR A 895 -4.14 -44.56 -36.10
CA THR A 895 -4.49 -43.49 -37.05
C THR A 895 -3.31 -42.55 -37.27
N ASN A 896 -2.56 -42.17 -36.23
CA ASN A 896 -1.31 -41.42 -36.40
C ASN A 896 -0.28 -42.17 -37.25
N LYS A 897 -0.06 -43.48 -37.02
CA LYS A 897 0.80 -44.31 -37.88
C LYS A 897 0.33 -44.38 -39.34
N LYS A 898 -1.00 -44.43 -39.57
CA LYS A 898 -1.58 -44.39 -40.92
C LYS A 898 -1.33 -43.02 -41.56
N ILE A 899 -1.56 -41.92 -40.84
CA ILE A 899 -1.31 -40.55 -41.31
C ILE A 899 0.18 -40.32 -41.62
N THR A 900 1.12 -40.78 -40.78
CA THR A 900 2.56 -40.65 -41.09
C THR A 900 2.98 -41.52 -42.26
N SER A 901 2.39 -42.72 -42.44
CA SER A 901 2.62 -43.53 -43.65
C SER A 901 2.09 -42.86 -44.93
N GLN A 902 0.92 -42.19 -44.84
CA GLN A 902 0.35 -41.42 -45.95
C GLN A 902 1.18 -40.16 -46.25
N LEU A 903 1.66 -39.46 -45.22
CA LEU A 903 2.56 -38.32 -45.36
C LEU A 903 3.87 -38.74 -46.05
N ASN A 904 4.48 -39.86 -45.62
CA ASN A 904 5.69 -40.39 -46.26
C ASN A 904 5.45 -40.77 -47.74
N LEU A 905 4.30 -41.38 -48.06
CA LEU A 905 3.92 -41.69 -49.44
C LEU A 905 3.67 -40.43 -50.28
N LEU A 906 3.08 -39.38 -49.70
CA LEU A 906 2.89 -38.08 -50.36
C LEU A 906 4.24 -37.36 -50.57
N THR A 907 5.15 -37.39 -49.60
CA THR A 907 6.52 -36.88 -49.73
C THR A 907 7.29 -37.62 -50.83
N GLN A 908 7.17 -38.95 -50.89
CA GLN A 908 7.78 -39.75 -51.97
C GLN A 908 7.19 -39.40 -53.34
N ARG A 909 5.86 -39.26 -53.45
CA ARG A 909 5.19 -38.80 -54.68
C ARG A 909 5.60 -37.38 -55.08
N PHE A 910 5.74 -36.46 -54.13
CA PHE A 910 6.24 -35.11 -54.37
C PHE A 910 7.69 -35.13 -54.85
N GLN A 911 8.54 -35.99 -54.29
CA GLN A 911 9.94 -36.11 -54.69
C GLN A 911 10.09 -36.74 -56.09
N ILE A 912 9.26 -37.72 -56.44
CA ILE A 912 9.14 -38.23 -57.82
C ILE A 912 8.61 -37.13 -58.75
N SER A 913 7.57 -36.38 -58.35
CA SER A 913 7.04 -35.26 -59.12
C SER A 913 8.10 -34.19 -59.36
N LYS A 914 8.95 -33.89 -58.36
CA LYS A 914 10.07 -32.96 -58.48
C LYS A 914 11.11 -33.46 -59.49
N GLN A 915 11.44 -34.76 -59.47
CA GLN A 915 12.33 -35.36 -60.47
C GLN A 915 11.73 -35.32 -61.89
N VAL A 916 10.42 -35.56 -62.04
CA VAL A 916 9.71 -35.43 -63.32
C VAL A 916 9.70 -33.98 -63.80
N SER A 917 9.42 -33.00 -62.95
CA SER A 917 9.51 -31.58 -63.30
C SER A 917 10.94 -31.15 -63.65
N GLN A 918 11.96 -31.70 -62.97
CA GLN A 918 13.36 -31.44 -63.32
C GLN A 918 13.72 -32.01 -64.69
N LYS A 919 13.25 -33.23 -65.04
CA LYS A 919 13.37 -33.77 -66.40
C LYS A 919 12.65 -32.91 -67.42
N LEU A 920 11.37 -32.59 -67.21
CA LEU A 920 10.65 -31.71 -68.12
C LEU A 920 11.29 -30.31 -68.26
N THR A 921 12.11 -29.88 -67.30
CA THR A 921 12.91 -28.65 -67.40
C THR A 921 14.20 -28.85 -68.22
N SER A 922 14.89 -29.99 -68.12
CA SER A 922 16.00 -30.33 -69.03
C SER A 922 15.51 -30.55 -70.46
N ASP A 923 14.43 -31.31 -70.62
CA ASP A 923 13.82 -31.62 -71.92
C ASP A 923 13.32 -30.32 -72.59
N PHE A 924 12.77 -29.37 -71.82
CA PHE A 924 12.42 -28.03 -72.31
C PHE A 924 13.66 -27.19 -72.65
N ALA A 925 14.75 -27.28 -71.89
CA ALA A 925 16.00 -26.58 -72.22
C ALA A 925 16.68 -27.15 -73.48
N GLU A 926 16.61 -28.47 -73.70
CA GLU A 926 17.07 -29.13 -74.93
C GLU A 926 16.19 -28.72 -76.13
N LEU A 927 14.86 -28.69 -75.97
CA LEU A 927 13.95 -28.15 -77.00
C LEU A 927 14.17 -26.65 -77.25
N GLN A 928 14.54 -25.87 -76.22
CA GLN A 928 14.91 -24.46 -76.38
C GLN A 928 16.25 -24.30 -77.12
N GLN A 929 17.25 -25.15 -76.86
CA GLN A 929 18.49 -25.18 -77.64
C GLN A 929 18.24 -25.61 -79.10
N GLN A 930 17.38 -26.61 -79.33
CA GLN A 930 16.95 -27.00 -80.68
C GLN A 930 16.22 -25.85 -81.38
N LYS A 931 15.33 -25.13 -80.67
CA LYS A 931 14.69 -23.92 -81.18
C LYS A 931 15.72 -22.84 -81.54
N GLU A 932 16.72 -22.59 -80.69
CA GLU A 932 17.79 -21.63 -81.01
C GLU A 932 18.68 -22.09 -82.18
N VAL A 933 18.90 -23.40 -82.37
CA VAL A 933 19.60 -23.94 -83.54
C VAL A 933 18.77 -23.72 -84.80
N LEU A 934 17.47 -24.05 -84.78
CA LEU A 934 16.54 -23.77 -85.88
C LEU A 934 16.40 -22.27 -86.16
N GLU A 935 16.44 -21.41 -85.13
CA GLU A 935 16.47 -19.95 -85.31
C GLU A 935 17.79 -19.48 -85.91
N ARG A 936 18.94 -20.06 -85.53
CA ARG A 936 20.23 -19.80 -86.21
C ARG A 936 20.23 -20.28 -87.67
N GLU A 937 19.62 -21.42 -87.96
CA GLU A 937 19.44 -21.92 -89.34
C GLU A 937 18.50 -21.02 -90.15
N VAL A 938 17.41 -20.53 -89.55
CA VAL A 938 16.52 -19.53 -90.18
C VAL A 938 17.23 -18.19 -90.38
N GLU A 939 18.09 -17.76 -89.46
CA GLU A 939 18.90 -16.54 -89.63
C GLU A 939 20.00 -16.73 -90.69
N GLN A 940 20.57 -17.93 -90.84
CA GLN A 940 21.46 -18.29 -91.95
C GLN A 940 20.70 -18.31 -93.28
N MET A 941 19.49 -18.88 -93.33
CA MET A 941 18.61 -18.86 -94.51
C MET A 941 18.23 -17.43 -94.89
N LYS A 942 17.92 -16.55 -93.92
CA LYS A 942 17.70 -15.12 -94.15
C LYS A 942 18.97 -14.41 -94.66
N GLN A 943 20.16 -14.78 -94.18
CA GLN A 943 21.43 -14.23 -94.68
C GLN A 943 21.71 -14.69 -96.13
N GLN A 944 21.42 -15.95 -96.47
CA GLN A 944 21.47 -16.45 -97.85
C GLN A 944 20.43 -15.77 -98.75
N GLN A 945 19.23 -15.50 -98.22
CA GLN A 945 18.17 -14.76 -98.92
C GLN A 945 18.54 -13.28 -99.13
N ALA A 946 19.19 -12.64 -98.14
CA ALA A 946 19.74 -11.30 -98.26
C ALA A 946 20.91 -11.20 -99.25
N GLN A 947 21.64 -12.30 -99.49
CA GLN A 947 22.69 -12.37 -100.52
C GLN A 947 22.16 -12.70 -101.92
N THR A 948 20.93 -13.19 -102.06
CA THR A 948 20.29 -13.46 -103.36
C THR A 948 19.43 -12.32 -103.90
N VAL A 949 19.12 -11.29 -103.09
CA VAL A 949 18.45 -10.05 -103.56
C VAL A 949 19.48 -8.96 -103.92
N ARG A 950 20.40 -9.29 -104.84
CA ARG A 950 21.24 -8.30 -105.55
C ARG A 950 21.32 -8.56 -107.07
N ALA A 951 20.18 -8.98 -107.64
CA ALA A 951 19.93 -9.00 -109.08
C ALA A 951 18.66 -8.19 -109.39
N THR A 952 18.82 -7.17 -110.22
CA THR A 952 17.96 -6.03 -110.56
C THR A 952 16.48 -6.32 -110.88
N PRO A 953 15.54 -5.43 -110.51
CA PRO A 953 14.19 -5.39 -111.08
C PRO A 953 14.05 -4.42 -112.28
N GLU A 954 13.60 -4.94 -113.41
CA GLU A 954 12.97 -4.25 -114.55
C GLU A 954 11.95 -5.26 -115.13
N GLN A 955 10.74 -4.98 -115.60
CA GLN A 955 9.82 -3.82 -115.60
C GLN A 955 8.42 -4.41 -116.03
N PRO A 956 7.35 -3.71 -116.45
CA PRO A 956 5.98 -4.06 -116.03
C PRO A 956 5.07 -4.77 -117.07
N PRO A 957 3.87 -5.24 -116.67
CA PRO A 957 2.89 -5.88 -117.55
C PRO A 957 1.90 -4.91 -118.23
N LEU A 958 1.38 -5.28 -119.42
CA LEU A 958 0.03 -5.03 -119.96
C LEU A 958 -0.23 -5.94 -121.20
N THR A 959 -1.50 -6.14 -121.62
CA THR A 959 -2.02 -7.19 -122.56
C THR A 959 -2.35 -6.65 -123.99
N PRO A 960 -2.88 -7.38 -125.04
CA PRO A 960 -3.47 -8.76 -125.19
C PRO A 960 -3.08 -9.62 -126.48
N GLY A 961 -3.80 -10.75 -126.82
CA GLY A 961 -3.55 -11.78 -127.92
C GLY A 961 -4.38 -11.68 -129.24
N PRO A 962 -4.79 -12.73 -130.08
CA PRO A 962 -4.79 -14.26 -130.01
C PRO A 962 -4.68 -15.17 -131.36
N LYS A 963 -4.85 -16.56 -131.32
CA LYS A 963 -5.21 -17.64 -132.38
C LYS A 963 -4.14 -18.34 -133.34
N GLU A 964 -4.24 -19.45 -134.17
CA GLU A 964 -4.91 -20.83 -134.42
C GLU A 964 -4.40 -21.51 -135.79
N ASP A 965 -4.57 -22.78 -136.35
CA ASP A 965 -4.90 -24.23 -135.99
C ASP A 965 -4.45 -25.41 -137.06
N PRO A 966 -5.21 -26.38 -137.71
CA PRO A 966 -4.74 -27.77 -138.20
C PRO A 966 -5.08 -28.21 -139.71
N PRO A 967 -5.38 -29.47 -140.27
CA PRO A 967 -5.12 -30.98 -140.08
C PRO A 967 -4.83 -31.89 -141.41
N GLY A 968 -4.80 -33.28 -141.42
CA GLY A 968 -4.88 -34.18 -142.67
C GLY A 968 -4.59 -35.77 -142.70
N PRO A 969 -5.38 -36.73 -143.37
CA PRO A 969 -5.25 -38.26 -143.34
C PRO A 969 -5.65 -39.20 -144.60
N SER A 970 -5.69 -40.59 -144.57
CA SER A 970 -6.43 -41.54 -145.53
C SER A 970 -6.57 -43.13 -145.25
N PRO A 971 -7.52 -43.97 -145.87
CA PRO A 971 -7.92 -45.40 -145.48
C PRO A 971 -8.45 -46.48 -146.56
N LYS A 972 -8.87 -47.77 -146.19
CA LYS A 972 -9.94 -48.68 -146.84
C LYS A 972 -10.12 -50.20 -146.38
N HIS A 973 -11.34 -50.70 -146.05
CA HIS A 973 -11.96 -52.09 -146.21
C HIS A 973 -13.29 -52.17 -145.39
N SER A 974 -14.26 -53.06 -145.68
CA SER A 974 -15.44 -53.29 -144.79
C SER A 974 -16.09 -54.72 -144.85
N GLU A 975 -17.30 -54.84 -145.38
CA GLU A 975 -18.23 -56.00 -145.51
C GLU A 975 -18.67 -56.75 -144.22
N MET A 976 -17.75 -57.18 -143.36
CA MET A 976 -17.87 -58.28 -142.36
C MET A 976 -18.97 -58.14 -141.26
N GLU A 977 -19.80 -57.12 -141.33
CA GLU A 977 -20.43 -56.47 -140.17
C GLU A 977 -21.80 -57.06 -139.80
N ILE A 978 -22.59 -57.53 -140.78
CA ILE A 978 -24.02 -57.81 -140.57
C ILE A 978 -24.26 -59.00 -139.62
N LYS A 979 -23.57 -60.13 -139.81
CA LYS A 979 -23.67 -61.28 -138.87
C LYS A 979 -23.14 -60.96 -137.48
N GLN A 980 -22.29 -59.94 -137.35
CA GLN A 980 -21.80 -59.44 -136.07
C GLN A 980 -22.91 -58.77 -135.24
N LEU A 981 -23.95 -58.19 -135.87
CA LEU A 981 -24.97 -57.38 -135.20
C LEU A 981 -26.01 -58.21 -134.41
N GLN A 982 -26.45 -59.36 -134.92
CA GLN A 982 -27.45 -60.19 -134.22
C GLN A 982 -26.91 -60.80 -132.92
N ASN A 983 -25.66 -61.27 -132.91
CA ASN A 983 -25.02 -61.75 -131.68
C ASN A 983 -24.80 -60.62 -130.66
N LYS A 984 -24.44 -59.40 -131.11
CA LYS A 984 -24.35 -58.22 -130.22
C LYS A 984 -25.67 -57.95 -129.50
N LEU A 985 -26.83 -58.05 -130.19
CA LEU A 985 -28.13 -57.77 -129.57
C LEU A 985 -28.50 -58.78 -128.45
N LYS A 986 -28.26 -60.08 -128.67
CA LYS A 986 -28.54 -61.10 -127.64
C LYS A 986 -27.60 -60.98 -126.43
N ASN A 987 -26.34 -60.60 -126.65
CA ASN A 987 -25.39 -60.31 -125.58
C ASN A 987 -25.84 -59.06 -124.79
N ALA A 988 -26.17 -57.97 -125.47
CA ALA A 988 -26.64 -56.73 -124.86
C ALA A 988 -27.90 -56.92 -124.00
N SER A 989 -28.83 -57.79 -124.39
CA SER A 989 -30.02 -58.11 -123.58
C SER A 989 -29.67 -58.84 -122.27
N ASN A 990 -28.75 -59.82 -122.35
CA ASN A 990 -28.22 -60.50 -121.16
C ASN A 990 -27.39 -59.56 -120.27
N GLU A 991 -26.68 -58.59 -120.86
CA GLU A 991 -25.95 -57.55 -120.15
C GLU A 991 -26.91 -56.58 -119.45
N ILE A 992 -27.97 -56.12 -120.10
CA ILE A 992 -29.03 -55.29 -119.46
C ILE A 992 -29.66 -56.02 -118.26
N ALA A 993 -29.90 -57.33 -118.36
CA ALA A 993 -30.39 -58.12 -117.23
C ALA A 993 -29.37 -58.14 -116.07
N LYS A 994 -28.09 -58.41 -116.36
CA LYS A 994 -26.99 -58.36 -115.36
C LYS A 994 -26.85 -56.97 -114.73
N HIS A 995 -26.86 -55.90 -115.53
CA HIS A 995 -26.82 -54.52 -115.06
C HIS A 995 -28.04 -54.20 -114.19
N THR A 996 -29.23 -54.69 -114.52
CA THR A 996 -30.45 -54.50 -113.71
C THR A 996 -30.34 -55.21 -112.35
N SER A 997 -29.80 -56.42 -112.30
CA SER A 997 -29.50 -57.08 -111.02
C SER A 997 -28.40 -56.36 -110.23
N ALA A 998 -27.35 -55.88 -110.90
CA ALA A 998 -26.28 -55.12 -110.26
C ALA A 998 -26.79 -53.78 -109.69
N SER A 999 -27.64 -53.04 -110.42
CA SER A 999 -28.28 -51.82 -109.93
C SER A 999 -29.29 -52.08 -108.80
N LYS A 1000 -29.83 -53.30 -108.66
CA LYS A 1000 -30.62 -53.68 -107.48
C LYS A 1000 -29.74 -53.99 -106.27
N ALA A 1001 -28.65 -54.74 -106.47
CA ALA A 1001 -27.65 -54.98 -105.42
C ALA A 1001 -27.06 -53.66 -104.91
N LEU A 1002 -26.53 -52.82 -105.80
CA LEU A 1002 -25.97 -51.50 -105.47
C LEU A 1002 -26.96 -50.56 -104.75
N ARG A 1003 -28.28 -50.72 -104.95
CA ARG A 1003 -29.30 -49.95 -104.19
C ARG A 1003 -29.51 -50.51 -102.78
N ALA A 1004 -29.49 -51.83 -102.62
CA ALA A 1004 -29.52 -52.46 -101.29
C ALA A 1004 -28.24 -52.14 -100.50
N ASP A 1005 -27.08 -52.22 -101.16
CA ASP A 1005 -25.78 -51.82 -100.60
C ASP A 1005 -25.81 -50.34 -100.17
N LEU A 1006 -26.35 -49.45 -101.01
CA LEU A 1006 -26.47 -48.02 -100.70
C LEU A 1006 -27.40 -47.77 -99.52
N GLN A 1007 -28.57 -48.44 -99.45
CA GLN A 1007 -29.46 -48.34 -98.29
C GLN A 1007 -28.78 -48.87 -97.00
N GLU A 1008 -28.06 -49.99 -97.06
CA GLU A 1008 -27.29 -50.51 -95.92
C GLU A 1008 -26.22 -49.48 -95.47
N LYS A 1009 -25.60 -48.76 -96.41
CA LYS A 1009 -24.64 -47.69 -96.10
C LYS A 1009 -25.33 -46.44 -95.53
N GLU A 1010 -26.53 -46.08 -95.98
CA GLU A 1010 -27.32 -44.99 -95.39
C GLU A 1010 -27.75 -45.31 -93.95
N GLU A 1011 -28.22 -46.54 -93.69
CA GLU A 1011 -28.55 -47.02 -92.34
C GLU A 1011 -27.31 -47.04 -91.43
N GLN A 1012 -26.15 -47.49 -91.93
CA GLN A 1012 -24.87 -47.42 -91.22
C GLN A 1012 -24.40 -45.98 -90.95
N ILE A 1013 -24.62 -45.05 -91.89
CA ILE A 1013 -24.34 -43.62 -91.69
C ILE A 1013 -25.26 -43.04 -90.61
N GLY A 1014 -26.55 -43.39 -90.60
CA GLY A 1014 -27.49 -43.00 -89.55
C GLY A 1014 -27.07 -43.49 -88.16
N GLU A 1015 -26.69 -44.77 -88.04
CA GLU A 1015 -26.13 -45.32 -86.80
C GLU A 1015 -24.85 -44.57 -86.36
N LEU A 1016 -23.97 -44.21 -87.29
CA LEU A 1016 -22.73 -43.49 -86.99
C LEU A 1016 -23.02 -42.04 -86.55
N GLN A 1017 -23.97 -41.34 -87.18
CA GLN A 1017 -24.42 -40.01 -86.75
C GLN A 1017 -25.01 -40.07 -85.33
N GLU A 1018 -25.85 -41.07 -85.02
CA GLU A 1018 -26.35 -41.29 -83.67
C GLU A 1018 -25.23 -41.54 -82.64
N LYS A 1019 -24.22 -42.35 -83.00
CA LYS A 1019 -23.05 -42.60 -82.15
C LYS A 1019 -22.24 -41.32 -81.93
N VAL A 1020 -22.04 -40.51 -82.96
CA VAL A 1020 -21.41 -39.18 -82.86
C VAL A 1020 -22.21 -38.30 -81.89
N SER A 1021 -23.51 -38.06 -82.11
CA SER A 1021 -24.29 -37.18 -81.24
C SER A 1021 -24.52 -37.71 -79.81
N ARG A 1022 -24.34 -39.01 -79.57
CA ARG A 1022 -24.19 -39.57 -78.21
C ARG A 1022 -22.85 -39.14 -77.61
N THR A 1023 -21.73 -39.31 -78.32
CA THR A 1023 -20.40 -38.88 -77.84
C THR A 1023 -20.25 -37.36 -77.69
N GLU A 1024 -20.89 -36.54 -78.53
CA GLU A 1024 -20.88 -35.08 -78.42
C GLU A 1024 -21.52 -34.58 -77.13
N ARG A 1025 -22.66 -35.17 -76.74
CA ARG A 1025 -23.32 -34.89 -75.44
C ARG A 1025 -22.44 -35.27 -74.26
N ASP A 1026 -21.81 -36.45 -74.34
CA ASP A 1026 -20.84 -36.93 -73.37
C ASP A 1026 -19.63 -36.00 -73.23
N ILE A 1027 -19.09 -35.53 -74.37
CA ILE A 1027 -17.98 -34.56 -74.42
C ILE A 1027 -18.42 -33.22 -73.83
N ASN A 1028 -19.64 -32.75 -74.11
CA ASN A 1028 -20.14 -31.48 -73.57
C ASN A 1028 -20.36 -31.54 -72.05
N MET A 1029 -20.91 -32.65 -71.53
CA MET A 1029 -21.01 -32.89 -70.09
C MET A 1029 -19.63 -32.96 -69.41
N LYS A 1030 -18.65 -33.61 -70.06
CA LYS A 1030 -17.25 -33.65 -69.58
C LYS A 1030 -16.60 -32.26 -69.61
N ARG A 1031 -16.87 -31.43 -70.64
CA ARG A 1031 -16.43 -30.02 -70.70
C ARG A 1031 -17.01 -29.19 -69.56
N GLN A 1032 -18.30 -29.29 -69.27
CA GLN A 1032 -18.92 -28.59 -68.15
C GLN A 1032 -18.29 -29.02 -66.81
N LEU A 1033 -18.15 -30.33 -66.58
CA LEU A 1033 -17.48 -30.84 -65.37
C LEU A 1033 -16.04 -30.35 -65.22
N ILE A 1034 -15.30 -30.24 -66.33
CA ILE A 1034 -13.94 -29.68 -66.34
C ILE A 1034 -13.95 -28.18 -65.97
N GLU A 1035 -14.93 -27.39 -66.42
CA GLU A 1035 -15.01 -25.96 -66.07
C GLU A 1035 -15.54 -25.73 -64.63
N ASP A 1036 -16.44 -26.58 -64.14
CA ASP A 1036 -16.83 -26.65 -62.73
C ASP A 1036 -15.62 -26.99 -61.82
N LEU A 1037 -14.74 -27.89 -62.27
CA LEU A 1037 -13.50 -28.21 -61.56
C LEU A 1037 -12.45 -27.10 -61.65
N LYS A 1038 -12.30 -26.42 -62.79
CA LYS A 1038 -11.42 -25.24 -62.93
C LYS A 1038 -11.87 -24.07 -62.08
N SER A 1039 -13.18 -23.77 -62.03
CA SER A 1039 -13.71 -22.67 -61.22
C SER A 1039 -13.54 -22.95 -59.72
N ARG A 1040 -13.78 -24.19 -59.27
CA ARG A 1040 -13.42 -24.64 -57.91
C ARG A 1040 -11.92 -24.53 -57.64
N LEU A 1041 -11.06 -24.89 -58.60
CA LEU A 1041 -9.60 -24.76 -58.47
C LEU A 1041 -9.16 -23.30 -58.35
N LYS A 1042 -9.72 -22.39 -59.16
CA LYS A 1042 -9.47 -20.93 -59.05
C LYS A 1042 -9.85 -20.40 -57.67
N LEU A 1043 -11.06 -20.72 -57.19
CA LEU A 1043 -11.53 -20.32 -55.86
C LEU A 1043 -10.65 -20.90 -54.73
N LEU A 1044 -10.17 -22.14 -54.87
CA LEU A 1044 -9.20 -22.71 -53.92
C LEU A 1044 -7.83 -22.02 -53.98
N GLN A 1045 -7.35 -21.61 -55.16
CA GLN A 1045 -6.12 -20.82 -55.31
C GLN A 1045 -6.26 -19.39 -54.79
N GLU A 1046 -7.44 -18.79 -54.89
CA GLU A 1046 -7.76 -17.47 -54.31
C GLU A 1046 -7.84 -17.53 -52.79
N ASN A 1047 -8.44 -18.60 -52.23
CA ASN A 1047 -8.38 -18.89 -50.80
C ASN A 1047 -6.95 -19.17 -50.33
N GLU A 1048 -6.14 -19.90 -51.12
CA GLU A 1048 -4.72 -20.14 -50.80
C GLU A 1048 -3.89 -18.85 -50.81
N LYS A 1049 -4.18 -17.90 -51.72
CA LYS A 1049 -3.57 -16.56 -51.73
C LYS A 1049 -3.96 -15.77 -50.48
N THR A 1050 -5.26 -15.60 -50.22
CA THR A 1050 -5.72 -14.84 -49.03
C THR A 1050 -5.25 -15.46 -47.70
N HIS A 1051 -5.08 -16.78 -47.63
CA HIS A 1051 -4.42 -17.43 -46.50
C HIS A 1051 -2.92 -17.11 -46.40
N LYS A 1052 -2.18 -17.03 -47.53
CA LYS A 1052 -0.79 -16.57 -47.55
C LYS A 1052 -0.67 -15.09 -47.17
N ASP A 1053 -1.52 -14.23 -47.70
CA ASP A 1053 -1.56 -12.80 -47.37
C ASP A 1053 -1.81 -12.59 -45.86
N LEU A 1054 -2.74 -13.36 -45.28
CA LEU A 1054 -3.02 -13.36 -43.84
C LEU A 1054 -1.85 -13.91 -43.02
N ILE A 1055 -1.14 -14.95 -43.50
CA ILE A 1055 0.08 -15.46 -42.85
C ILE A 1055 1.19 -14.42 -42.90
N GLU A 1056 1.39 -13.74 -44.03
CA GLU A 1056 2.35 -12.64 -44.15
C GLU A 1056 1.99 -11.48 -43.21
N GLU A 1057 0.72 -11.10 -43.09
CA GLU A 1057 0.26 -10.12 -42.12
C GLU A 1057 0.56 -10.54 -40.68
N LEU A 1058 0.34 -11.81 -40.35
CA LEU A 1058 0.66 -12.36 -39.02
C LEU A 1058 2.17 -12.39 -38.78
N GLU A 1059 2.98 -12.73 -39.77
CA GLU A 1059 4.45 -12.62 -39.70
C GLU A 1059 4.90 -11.17 -39.50
N LYS A 1060 4.32 -10.21 -40.24
CA LYS A 1060 4.62 -8.77 -40.08
C LYS A 1060 4.26 -8.31 -38.67
N LYS A 1061 3.12 -8.74 -38.12
CA LYS A 1061 2.69 -8.48 -36.72
C LYS A 1061 3.60 -9.16 -35.70
N VAL A 1062 4.11 -10.37 -35.96
CA VAL A 1062 5.08 -11.07 -35.09
C VAL A 1062 6.45 -10.38 -35.12
N LYS A 1063 6.90 -9.90 -36.28
CA LYS A 1063 8.15 -9.14 -36.43
C LYS A 1063 8.08 -7.83 -35.62
N THR A 1064 7.04 -7.02 -35.80
CA THR A 1064 6.87 -5.78 -35.03
C THR A 1064 6.69 -6.02 -33.53
N LEU A 1065 5.96 -7.07 -33.11
CA LEU A 1065 5.86 -7.45 -31.69
C LEU A 1065 7.19 -7.96 -31.10
N SER A 1066 8.05 -8.59 -31.91
CA SER A 1066 9.40 -9.01 -31.50
C SER A 1066 10.35 -7.80 -31.39
N GLU A 1067 10.26 -6.85 -32.30
CA GLU A 1067 10.96 -5.56 -32.25
C GLU A 1067 10.53 -4.77 -31.00
N ASP A 1068 9.21 -4.66 -30.75
CA ASP A 1068 8.64 -4.07 -29.54
C ASP A 1068 9.12 -4.77 -28.26
N ALA A 1069 9.19 -6.10 -28.24
CA ALA A 1069 9.73 -6.86 -27.12
C ALA A 1069 11.22 -6.58 -26.91
N SER A 1070 12.00 -6.40 -27.98
CA SER A 1070 13.42 -6.03 -27.90
C SER A 1070 13.61 -4.59 -27.39
N ASN A 1071 12.77 -3.64 -27.83
CA ASN A 1071 12.77 -2.24 -27.39
C ASN A 1071 12.34 -2.11 -25.92
N ARG A 1072 11.33 -2.90 -25.49
CA ARG A 1072 10.95 -3.00 -24.08
C ARG A 1072 12.06 -3.64 -23.25
N LYS A 1073 12.80 -4.62 -23.78
CA LYS A 1073 13.97 -5.21 -23.10
C LYS A 1073 15.09 -4.18 -22.92
N THR A 1074 15.50 -3.44 -23.96
CA THR A 1074 16.55 -2.42 -23.85
C THR A 1074 16.13 -1.27 -22.93
N PHE A 1075 14.86 -0.86 -22.95
CA PHE A 1075 14.30 0.09 -21.98
C PHE A 1075 14.35 -0.44 -20.54
N ILE A 1076 13.94 -1.69 -20.31
CA ILE A 1076 14.03 -2.36 -18.99
C ILE A 1076 15.49 -2.47 -18.53
N ASP A 1077 16.43 -2.80 -19.41
CA ASP A 1077 17.85 -2.92 -19.08
C ASP A 1077 18.50 -1.55 -18.82
N SER A 1078 18.06 -0.48 -19.50
CA SER A 1078 18.38 0.92 -19.17
C SER A 1078 17.82 1.34 -17.80
N LEU A 1079 16.57 0.98 -17.48
CA LEU A 1079 16.01 1.20 -16.15
C LEU A 1079 16.75 0.42 -15.06
N LYS A 1080 17.20 -0.82 -15.32
CA LYS A 1080 18.09 -1.57 -14.40
C LYS A 1080 19.43 -0.86 -14.20
N GLN A 1081 20.04 -0.32 -15.26
CA GLN A 1081 21.28 0.45 -15.13
C GLN A 1081 21.07 1.70 -14.27
N ARG A 1082 20.01 2.48 -14.52
CA ARG A 1082 19.64 3.64 -13.68
C ARG A 1082 19.36 3.23 -12.24
N LEU A 1083 18.61 2.15 -12.01
CA LEU A 1083 18.35 1.62 -10.67
C LEU A 1083 19.65 1.18 -9.95
N ASN A 1084 20.60 0.59 -10.68
CA ASN A 1084 21.91 0.20 -10.14
C ASN A 1084 22.77 1.42 -9.79
N VAL A 1085 22.69 2.52 -10.56
CA VAL A 1085 23.33 3.80 -10.23
C VAL A 1085 22.69 4.40 -8.97
N VAL A 1086 21.37 4.57 -8.95
CA VAL A 1086 20.62 5.08 -7.78
C VAL A 1086 20.83 4.20 -6.54
N THR A 1087 21.00 2.89 -6.70
CA THR A 1087 21.34 1.98 -5.58
C THR A 1087 22.77 2.20 -5.07
N LYS A 1088 23.74 2.50 -5.95
CA LYS A 1088 25.11 2.86 -5.54
C LYS A 1088 25.13 4.22 -4.85
N GLU A 1089 24.45 5.22 -5.40
CA GLU A 1089 24.31 6.57 -4.83
C GLU A 1089 23.61 6.51 -3.46
N LYS A 1090 22.50 5.76 -3.36
CA LYS A 1090 21.85 5.50 -2.08
C LYS A 1090 22.79 4.82 -1.09
N ASN A 1091 23.54 3.78 -1.49
CA ASN A 1091 24.50 3.12 -0.59
C ASN A 1091 25.63 4.09 -0.15
N GLN A 1092 26.07 4.99 -1.02
CA GLN A 1092 27.02 6.05 -0.66
C GLN A 1092 26.40 7.04 0.35
N HIS A 1093 25.16 7.49 0.12
CA HIS A 1093 24.43 8.34 1.04
C HIS A 1093 24.20 7.65 2.40
N ASP A 1094 23.70 6.42 2.42
CA ASP A 1094 23.53 5.59 3.63
C ASP A 1094 24.86 5.48 4.41
N MET A 1095 26.00 5.25 3.72
CA MET A 1095 27.33 5.25 4.35
C MET A 1095 27.78 6.62 4.87
N THR A 1096 27.44 7.74 4.20
CA THR A 1096 27.69 9.08 4.76
C THR A 1096 26.78 9.40 5.96
N CYS A 1097 25.53 8.97 5.94
CA CYS A 1097 24.59 9.11 7.06
C CYS A 1097 24.99 8.26 8.27
N LEU A 1098 25.62 7.09 8.05
CA LEU A 1098 26.23 6.31 9.14
C LEU A 1098 27.44 7.03 9.74
N LYS A 1099 28.37 7.54 8.92
CA LYS A 1099 29.52 8.35 9.40
C LYS A 1099 29.07 9.58 10.19
N LEU A 1100 28.12 10.35 9.66
CA LEU A 1100 27.56 11.53 10.34
C LEU A 1100 26.81 11.15 11.62
N ARG A 1101 26.18 9.97 11.70
CA ARG A 1101 25.57 9.46 12.94
C ARG A 1101 26.64 9.11 13.97
N GLU A 1102 27.71 8.42 13.58
CA GLU A 1102 28.82 8.14 14.50
C GLU A 1102 29.50 9.43 14.99
N GLU A 1103 29.69 10.42 14.12
CA GLU A 1103 30.24 11.73 14.49
C GLU A 1103 29.29 12.48 15.44
N LEU A 1104 27.98 12.43 15.19
CA LEU A 1104 26.98 12.98 16.10
C LEU A 1104 26.96 12.24 17.46
N GLU A 1105 27.14 10.92 17.47
CA GLU A 1105 27.23 10.13 18.71
C GLU A 1105 28.51 10.44 19.48
N LYS A 1106 29.65 10.56 18.79
CA LYS A 1106 30.94 11.04 19.35
C LYS A 1106 30.84 12.49 19.87
N LYS A 1107 29.99 13.34 19.29
CA LYS A 1107 29.70 14.70 19.76
C LYS A 1107 28.74 14.69 20.96
N ASN A 1108 27.71 13.86 20.94
CA ASN A 1108 26.76 13.71 22.05
C ASN A 1108 27.44 13.16 23.31
N GLN A 1109 28.36 12.21 23.17
CA GLN A 1109 29.19 11.76 24.30
C GLN A 1109 29.97 12.94 24.89
N LYS A 1110 30.67 13.72 24.07
CA LYS A 1110 31.40 14.93 24.53
C LYS A 1110 30.48 15.99 25.17
N VAL A 1111 29.22 16.08 24.75
CA VAL A 1111 28.23 16.95 25.40
C VAL A 1111 27.80 16.38 26.75
N GLN A 1112 27.64 15.06 26.88
CA GLN A 1112 27.36 14.40 28.17
C GLN A 1112 28.55 14.52 29.14
N ASP A 1113 29.78 14.33 28.66
CA ASP A 1113 31.01 14.50 29.43
C ASP A 1113 31.20 15.96 29.90
N LEU A 1114 30.68 16.94 29.15
CA LEU A 1114 30.64 18.35 29.57
C LEU A 1114 29.47 18.63 30.51
N GLN A 1115 28.31 18.00 30.31
CA GLN A 1115 27.15 18.13 31.20
C GLN A 1115 27.40 17.54 32.58
N SER A 1116 28.12 16.41 32.70
CA SER A 1116 28.51 15.87 34.01
C SER A 1116 29.45 16.85 34.72
N ARG A 1117 30.46 17.38 34.02
CA ARG A 1117 31.39 18.38 34.58
C ARG A 1117 30.73 19.69 34.96
N VAL A 1118 29.68 20.12 34.24
CA VAL A 1118 28.86 21.26 34.63
C VAL A 1118 28.08 20.93 35.91
N ALA A 1119 27.38 19.79 35.96
CA ALA A 1119 26.66 19.36 37.17
C ALA A 1119 27.58 19.16 38.39
N GLU A 1120 28.80 18.61 38.19
CA GLU A 1120 29.85 18.52 39.23
C GLU A 1120 30.24 19.92 39.74
N SER A 1121 30.35 20.92 38.85
CA SER A 1121 30.65 22.30 39.24
C SER A 1121 29.45 23.05 39.85
N GLU A 1122 28.22 22.71 39.46
CA GLU A 1122 26.99 23.24 40.05
C GLU A 1122 26.80 22.69 41.48
N ILE A 1123 27.06 21.39 41.69
CA ILE A 1123 27.07 20.78 43.02
C ILE A 1123 28.13 21.45 43.91
N ALA A 1124 29.37 21.56 43.43
CA ALA A 1124 30.44 22.24 44.17
C ALA A 1124 30.12 23.72 44.46
N LEU A 1125 29.42 24.42 43.56
CA LEU A 1125 28.91 25.77 43.81
C LEU A 1125 27.84 25.78 44.91
N THR A 1126 26.87 24.86 44.87
CA THR A 1126 25.84 24.77 45.93
C THR A 1126 26.43 24.39 47.29
N GLU A 1127 27.46 23.53 47.35
CA GLU A 1127 28.18 23.24 48.60
C GLU A 1127 28.91 24.48 49.16
N LEU A 1128 29.46 25.33 48.28
CA LEU A 1128 30.05 26.61 48.66
C LEU A 1128 28.99 27.64 49.10
N GLU A 1129 27.85 27.69 48.43
CA GLU A 1129 26.71 28.56 48.82
C GLU A 1129 26.08 28.11 50.15
N GLU A 1130 25.92 26.81 50.38
CA GLU A 1130 25.46 26.26 51.65
C GLU A 1130 26.45 26.54 52.78
N THR A 1131 27.75 26.29 52.58
CA THR A 1131 28.76 26.54 53.63
C THR A 1131 28.92 28.03 53.93
N ALA A 1132 28.85 28.91 52.91
CA ALA A 1132 28.79 30.36 53.12
C ALA A 1132 27.51 30.79 53.87
N SER A 1133 26.36 30.21 53.53
CA SER A 1133 25.08 30.49 54.21
C SER A 1133 25.06 29.99 55.65
N GLN A 1134 25.66 28.84 55.94
CA GLN A 1134 25.85 28.31 57.29
C GLN A 1134 26.78 29.21 58.13
N GLN A 1135 27.87 29.72 57.54
CA GLN A 1135 28.75 30.70 58.20
C GLN A 1135 28.02 32.02 58.49
N MET A 1136 27.30 32.58 57.51
CA MET A 1136 26.49 33.79 57.72
C MET A 1136 25.39 33.59 58.77
N HIS A 1137 24.71 32.45 58.75
CA HIS A 1137 23.69 32.13 59.76
C HIS A 1137 24.29 31.93 61.16
N GLY A 1138 25.47 31.31 61.27
CA GLY A 1138 26.22 31.20 62.52
C GLY A 1138 26.60 32.57 63.10
N LEU A 1139 27.09 33.48 62.27
CA LEU A 1139 27.41 34.86 62.67
C LEU A 1139 26.13 35.66 63.03
N ALA A 1140 25.04 35.48 62.29
CA ALA A 1140 23.74 36.08 62.59
C ALA A 1140 23.17 35.58 63.93
N LEU A 1141 23.31 34.29 64.22
CA LEU A 1141 22.87 33.70 65.49
C LEU A 1141 23.74 34.17 66.66
N GLN A 1142 25.06 34.23 66.50
CA GLN A 1142 25.97 34.75 67.53
C GLN A 1142 25.71 36.24 67.84
N SER A 1143 25.54 37.07 66.81
CA SER A 1143 25.19 38.49 66.98
C SER A 1143 23.78 38.66 67.57
N GLY A 1144 22.81 37.84 67.17
CA GLY A 1144 21.47 37.80 67.78
C GLY A 1144 21.52 37.46 69.27
N GLN A 1145 22.23 36.40 69.67
CA GLN A 1145 22.42 36.02 71.07
C GLN A 1145 23.15 37.09 71.90
N ALA A 1146 24.12 37.79 71.29
CA ALA A 1146 24.79 38.93 71.92
C ALA A 1146 23.84 40.12 72.11
N LEU A 1147 23.03 40.46 71.10
CA LEU A 1147 22.01 41.51 71.17
C LEU A 1147 20.93 41.18 72.19
N GLU A 1148 20.41 39.96 72.22
CA GLU A 1148 19.50 39.50 73.29
C GLU A 1148 20.16 39.59 74.67
N GLY A 1149 21.45 39.26 74.79
CA GLY A 1149 22.21 39.37 76.03
C GLY A 1149 22.28 40.82 76.52
N VAL A 1150 22.47 41.77 75.61
CA VAL A 1150 22.41 43.21 75.88
C VAL A 1150 20.99 43.67 76.22
N GLN A 1151 19.97 43.24 75.47
CA GLN A 1151 18.56 43.55 75.74
C GLN A 1151 18.09 43.00 77.09
N ARG A 1152 18.52 41.79 77.48
CA ARG A 1152 18.23 41.19 78.80
C ARG A 1152 18.91 41.96 79.93
N LYS A 1153 20.15 42.44 79.74
CA LYS A 1153 20.83 43.33 80.70
C LYS A 1153 20.14 44.70 80.81
N LEU A 1154 19.74 45.29 79.68
CA LEU A 1154 18.97 46.54 79.64
C LEU A 1154 17.61 46.39 80.34
N GLY A 1155 16.88 45.31 80.07
CA GLY A 1155 15.61 45.01 80.74
C GLY A 1155 15.75 44.76 82.24
N LEU A 1156 16.88 44.20 82.69
CA LEU A 1156 17.19 44.07 84.12
C LEU A 1156 17.52 45.44 84.75
N ALA A 1157 18.33 46.27 84.09
CA ALA A 1157 18.63 47.62 84.55
C ALA A 1157 17.37 48.51 84.61
N ASN A 1158 16.47 48.39 83.63
CA ASN A 1158 15.18 49.08 83.63
C ASN A 1158 14.30 48.63 84.80
N ARG A 1159 14.21 47.32 85.09
CA ARG A 1159 13.51 46.84 86.30
C ARG A 1159 14.14 47.33 87.58
N GLN A 1160 15.46 47.40 87.67
CA GLN A 1160 16.14 47.96 88.84
C GLN A 1160 15.84 49.46 89.00
N LEU A 1161 15.71 50.22 87.90
CA LEU A 1161 15.24 51.60 87.93
C LEU A 1161 13.77 51.70 88.35
N GLU A 1162 12.88 50.83 87.85
CA GLU A 1162 11.47 50.74 88.26
C GLU A 1162 11.33 50.36 89.74
N GLU A 1163 12.11 49.40 90.23
CA GLU A 1163 12.20 48.98 91.63
C GLU A 1163 12.67 50.15 92.51
N LEU A 1164 13.75 50.85 92.14
CA LEU A 1164 14.24 52.03 92.86
C LEU A 1164 13.21 53.16 92.88
N VAL A 1165 12.56 53.46 91.75
CA VAL A 1165 11.47 54.46 91.67
C VAL A 1165 10.28 54.04 92.53
N SER A 1166 9.94 52.75 92.58
CA SER A 1166 8.86 52.23 93.43
C SER A 1166 9.22 52.30 94.91
N PHE A 1167 10.48 52.04 95.28
CA PHE A 1167 11.00 52.15 96.63
C PHE A 1167 11.03 53.61 97.11
N ILE A 1168 11.49 54.54 96.27
CA ILE A 1168 11.47 55.97 96.55
C ILE A 1168 10.03 56.46 96.79
N LYS A 1169 9.08 56.03 95.95
CA LYS A 1169 7.65 56.34 96.12
C LYS A 1169 7.07 55.73 97.41
N ALA A 1170 7.38 54.46 97.71
CA ALA A 1170 6.94 53.78 98.92
C ALA A 1170 7.51 54.46 100.19
N LEU A 1171 8.81 54.74 100.21
CA LEU A 1171 9.50 55.45 101.28
C LEU A 1171 8.90 56.85 101.50
N ALA A 1172 8.63 57.60 100.44
CA ALA A 1172 7.94 58.89 100.53
C ALA A 1172 6.53 58.74 101.15
N THR A 1173 5.76 57.73 100.76
CA THR A 1173 4.43 57.50 101.37
C THR A 1173 4.48 57.00 102.82
N GLU A 1174 5.53 56.27 103.23
CA GLU A 1174 5.68 55.84 104.61
C GLU A 1174 6.16 56.98 105.51
N ILE A 1175 7.11 57.81 105.05
CA ILE A 1175 7.50 59.05 105.73
C ILE A 1175 6.28 59.97 105.88
N LEU A 1176 5.44 60.10 104.84
CA LEU A 1176 4.18 60.85 104.92
C LEU A 1176 3.24 60.26 105.98
N ARG A 1177 3.12 58.92 106.05
CA ARG A 1177 2.27 58.22 107.01
C ARG A 1177 2.78 58.30 108.43
N ASP A 1178 4.09 58.25 108.66
CA ASP A 1178 4.73 58.44 109.96
C ASP A 1178 4.64 59.89 110.43
N VAL A 1179 4.79 60.87 109.53
CA VAL A 1179 4.51 62.28 109.83
C VAL A 1179 3.04 62.47 110.20
N GLN A 1180 2.10 61.87 109.47
CA GLN A 1180 0.67 61.88 109.83
C GLN A 1180 0.39 61.10 111.12
N GLY A 1181 1.10 60.00 111.37
CA GLY A 1181 0.93 59.09 112.51
C GLY A 1181 1.45 59.67 113.81
N THR A 1182 2.66 60.23 113.81
CA THR A 1182 3.22 61.01 114.93
C THR A 1182 2.37 62.25 115.22
N LYS A 1183 1.90 62.95 114.19
CA LYS A 1183 0.94 64.07 114.30
C LYS A 1183 -0.43 63.63 114.84
N ALA A 1184 -0.90 62.43 114.49
CA ALA A 1184 -2.10 61.83 115.07
C ALA A 1184 -1.88 61.36 116.51
N GLN A 1185 -0.69 60.88 116.87
CA GLN A 1185 -0.31 60.56 118.25
C GLN A 1185 -0.16 61.82 119.11
N LEU A 1186 0.40 62.91 118.57
CA LEU A 1186 0.40 64.24 119.20
C LEU A 1186 -1.03 64.74 119.40
N ARG A 1187 -1.91 64.62 118.39
CA ARG A 1187 -3.33 64.95 118.51
C ARG A 1187 -4.08 64.04 119.50
N ARG A 1188 -3.73 62.75 119.64
CA ARG A 1188 -4.29 61.83 120.65
C ARG A 1188 -3.69 62.01 122.05
N ARG A 1189 -2.47 62.54 122.18
CA ARG A 1189 -1.87 62.97 123.46
C ARG A 1189 -2.45 64.31 123.91
N LYS A 1190 -2.71 65.26 123.00
CA LYS A 1190 -3.49 66.49 123.28
C LYS A 1190 -4.97 66.19 123.55
N LYS A 1191 -5.61 65.24 122.85
CA LYS A 1191 -7.02 64.83 123.07
C LYS A 1191 -7.18 63.64 124.01
N LYS A 1192 -6.73 63.80 125.25
CA LYS A 1192 -7.19 63.00 126.40
C LYS A 1192 -7.58 63.94 127.55
N PRO A 1193 -8.86 64.38 127.65
CA PRO A 1193 -9.34 65.04 128.85
C PRO A 1193 -9.45 64.02 129.99
N SER A 1194 -8.76 64.28 131.09
CA SER A 1194 -8.85 63.49 132.33
C SER A 1194 -10.03 63.97 133.17
N ALA A 1195 -11.26 63.71 132.74
CA ALA A 1195 -12.48 64.21 133.38
C ALA A 1195 -13.62 63.16 133.41
N THR A 1196 -13.37 62.00 134.01
CA THR A 1196 -14.45 61.15 134.55
C THR A 1196 -13.93 60.44 135.80
N GLY A 1197 -14.08 61.13 136.93
CA GLY A 1197 -13.52 60.74 138.23
C GLY A 1197 -13.58 61.86 139.27
N GLY A 1198 -14.70 62.56 139.51
CA GLY A 1198 -16.06 62.34 138.99
C GLY A 1198 -16.57 60.92 139.23
N LEU A 1199 -16.87 60.58 140.48
CA LEU A 1199 -17.45 59.27 140.82
C LEU A 1199 -18.76 59.02 140.04
N SER A 1200 -19.05 57.75 139.76
CA SER A 1200 -20.18 57.31 138.92
C SER A 1200 -21.50 57.96 139.34
N LYS A 1201 -22.41 58.21 138.38
CA LYS A 1201 -23.75 58.75 138.66
C LYS A 1201 -24.54 57.88 139.66
N GLU A 1202 -24.36 56.57 139.70
CA GLU A 1202 -24.99 55.77 140.76
C GLU A 1202 -24.39 56.02 142.14
N SER A 1203 -23.09 56.29 142.26
CA SER A 1203 -22.49 56.71 143.52
C SER A 1203 -22.81 58.16 143.89
N ILE A 1204 -23.03 59.04 142.91
CA ILE A 1204 -23.49 60.42 143.14
C ILE A 1204 -24.96 60.42 143.57
N CYS A 1205 -25.88 59.76 142.86
CA CYS A 1205 -27.28 59.69 143.28
C CYS A 1205 -27.47 58.91 144.59
N ARG A 1206 -26.65 57.88 144.87
CA ARG A 1206 -26.62 57.29 146.22
C ARG A 1206 -26.08 58.28 147.26
N ALA A 1207 -25.06 59.07 146.96
CA ALA A 1207 -24.55 60.10 147.88
C ALA A 1207 -25.55 61.26 148.09
N GLN A 1208 -26.30 61.68 147.06
CA GLN A 1208 -27.37 62.68 147.14
C GLN A 1208 -28.54 62.15 147.97
N SER A 1209 -29.03 60.94 147.68
CA SER A 1209 -30.09 60.27 148.45
C SER A 1209 -29.67 60.02 149.91
N ILE A 1210 -28.41 59.65 150.16
CA ILE A 1210 -27.85 59.52 151.52
C ILE A 1210 -27.71 60.89 152.21
N ALA A 1211 -27.29 61.94 151.50
CA ALA A 1211 -27.20 63.29 152.05
C ALA A 1211 -28.59 63.84 152.41
N ALA A 1212 -29.58 63.69 151.54
CA ALA A 1212 -30.98 64.02 151.81
C ALA A 1212 -31.52 63.23 153.02
N SER A 1213 -31.23 61.93 153.11
CA SER A 1213 -31.64 61.07 154.24
C SER A 1213 -30.91 61.36 155.55
N ILE A 1214 -29.69 61.91 155.55
CA ILE A 1214 -28.93 62.25 156.76
C ILE A 1214 -29.25 63.67 157.24
N LEU A 1215 -29.45 64.61 156.31
CA LEU A 1215 -29.72 66.03 156.61
C LEU A 1215 -31.22 66.34 156.71
N ASN A 1216 -32.09 65.40 156.35
CA ASN A 1216 -33.56 65.49 156.43
C ASN A 1216 -34.13 66.66 155.61
N ILE A 1217 -33.57 66.88 154.40
CA ILE A 1217 -33.89 67.95 153.44
C ILE A 1217 -34.03 67.39 152.01
N SER A 1218 -34.57 68.19 151.09
CA SER A 1218 -34.94 67.75 149.74
C SER A 1218 -33.76 67.63 148.77
N GLU A 1219 -33.91 66.79 147.74
CA GLU A 1219 -32.87 66.49 146.75
C GLU A 1219 -32.70 67.60 145.69
N ALA A 1220 -33.77 68.35 145.40
CA ALA A 1220 -33.78 69.38 144.35
C ALA A 1220 -32.89 70.59 144.68
N ASP A 1221 -32.78 70.94 145.96
CA ASP A 1221 -32.05 72.11 146.45
C ASP A 1221 -30.51 71.98 146.30
N VAL A 1222 -30.01 70.78 145.96
CA VAL A 1222 -28.58 70.46 145.86
C VAL A 1222 -28.03 70.66 144.44
N GLU A 1223 -28.84 70.51 143.39
CA GLU A 1223 -28.35 70.46 142.00
C GLU A 1223 -28.08 71.85 141.40
N ASP A 1224 -28.88 72.86 141.73
CA ASP A 1224 -28.80 74.21 141.12
C ASP A 1224 -27.60 75.07 141.61
N MET A 1225 -26.75 74.52 142.49
CA MET A 1225 -25.55 75.20 143.01
C MET A 1225 -24.26 74.97 142.20
N LEU A 1226 -24.25 74.12 141.15
CA LEU A 1226 -23.02 73.61 140.52
C LEU A 1226 -22.84 74.05 139.05
N LYS A 1227 -22.08 75.15 138.81
CA LYS A 1227 -21.77 75.79 137.50
C LYS A 1227 -20.25 76.13 137.42
N THR A 1228 -19.59 76.54 136.32
CA THR A 1228 -20.00 77.14 135.02
C THR A 1228 -18.92 76.87 133.92
N ASP A 1229 -19.08 77.45 132.71
CA ASP A 1229 -18.09 77.72 131.64
C ASP A 1229 -17.53 76.56 130.77
N ASP A 1230 -17.52 76.73 129.42
CA ASP A 1230 -16.83 75.80 128.48
C ASP A 1230 -16.61 76.26 127.00
N GLU A 1231 -17.11 77.42 126.51
CA GLU A 1231 -17.19 77.66 125.04
C GLU A 1231 -15.87 78.04 124.32
N GLN A 1232 -14.87 78.59 125.03
CA GLN A 1232 -13.85 79.44 124.40
C GLN A 1232 -12.65 78.69 123.75
N GLU A 1233 -12.40 77.41 124.06
CA GLU A 1233 -11.25 76.64 123.49
C GLU A 1233 -11.37 76.29 121.99
N THR A 1234 -12.53 76.51 121.37
CA THR A 1234 -12.88 75.81 120.11
C THR A 1234 -12.28 76.40 118.82
N GLU A 1235 -11.85 77.66 118.81
CA GLU A 1235 -11.41 78.35 117.57
C GLU A 1235 -9.92 78.17 117.22
N GLU A 1236 -9.00 78.19 118.19
CA GLU A 1236 -7.54 78.12 117.91
C GLU A 1236 -7.17 76.86 117.11
N ALA A 1237 -7.83 75.74 117.41
CA ALA A 1237 -7.67 74.45 116.75
C ALA A 1237 -8.11 74.41 115.26
N LYS A 1238 -8.61 75.52 114.69
CA LYS A 1238 -8.88 75.68 113.25
C LYS A 1238 -7.71 76.33 112.51
N ILE A 1239 -6.98 77.25 113.14
CA ILE A 1239 -5.89 78.02 112.49
C ILE A 1239 -4.66 77.13 112.22
N GLU A 1240 -4.25 76.33 113.21
CA GLU A 1240 -3.11 75.39 113.10
C GLU A 1240 -3.30 74.41 111.92
N ARG A 1241 -4.56 74.06 111.61
CA ARG A 1241 -4.95 73.13 110.54
C ARG A 1241 -4.82 73.67 109.11
N ARG A 1242 -4.67 74.99 108.91
CA ARG A 1242 -4.48 75.57 107.56
C ARG A 1242 -3.02 75.52 107.11
N LYS A 1243 -2.10 76.02 107.96
CA LYS A 1243 -0.64 75.95 107.73
C LYS A 1243 -0.13 74.53 107.47
N ASP A 1244 -0.81 73.55 108.07
CA ASP A 1244 -0.62 72.11 107.86
C ASP A 1244 -0.82 71.64 106.41
N GLN A 1245 -1.72 72.28 105.65
CA GLN A 1245 -2.13 71.88 104.31
C GLN A 1245 -1.21 72.49 103.25
N ASP A 1246 -0.93 73.79 103.36
CA ASP A 1246 -0.05 74.54 102.45
C ASP A 1246 1.34 73.87 102.32
N TRP A 1247 1.83 73.26 103.41
CA TRP A 1247 3.09 72.52 103.46
C TRP A 1247 3.07 71.18 102.71
N LEU A 1248 1.93 70.49 102.68
CA LEU A 1248 1.78 69.22 101.95
C LEU A 1248 1.78 69.46 100.44
N ASP A 1249 1.07 70.50 100.00
CA ASP A 1249 0.93 70.82 98.58
C ASP A 1249 2.27 71.33 97.99
N HIS A 1250 3.14 71.94 98.81
CA HIS A 1250 4.52 72.27 98.40
C HIS A 1250 5.39 71.02 98.20
N ILE A 1251 5.34 70.04 99.11
CA ILE A 1251 6.06 68.76 98.95
C ILE A 1251 5.56 68.00 97.71
N ALA A 1252 4.25 67.99 97.47
CA ALA A 1252 3.66 67.35 96.30
C ALA A 1252 4.19 67.94 94.98
N ASN A 1253 4.29 69.28 94.89
CA ASN A 1253 4.88 69.94 93.72
C ASN A 1253 6.36 69.59 93.50
N ILE A 1254 7.17 69.53 94.56
CA ILE A 1254 8.60 69.14 94.44
C ILE A 1254 8.73 67.71 93.91
N LEU A 1255 7.94 66.77 94.45
CA LEU A 1255 7.93 65.38 93.99
C LEU A 1255 7.41 65.21 92.54
N GLN A 1256 6.67 66.19 92.02
CA GLN A 1256 6.14 66.18 90.65
C GLN A 1256 7.06 66.89 89.64
N GLN A 1257 8.10 67.61 90.11
CA GLN A 1257 9.09 68.31 89.26
C GLN A 1257 10.41 67.53 89.08
N GLN A 1258 10.56 66.35 89.68
CA GLN A 1258 11.77 65.51 89.61
C GLN A 1258 11.49 64.05 89.22
N VAL A 1259 10.56 63.84 88.28
CA VAL A 1259 10.19 62.54 87.67
C VAL A 1259 10.24 62.66 86.15
#